data_AF-A0A9D3XG77-F1
#
_entry.id   AF-A0A9D3XG77-F1
#
_cell.length_a   1.000
_cell.length_b   1.000
_cell.length_c   1.000
_cell.angle_alpha   90.00
_cell.angle_beta   90.00
_cell.angle_gamma   90.00
#
_symmetry.space_group_name_H-M   'P 1'
#
loop_
_entity.id
_entity.type
_entity.pdbx_description
1 polymer ?
#
loop_
_entity_poly.entity_id
_entity_poly.type
_entity_poly.pdbx_seq_one_letter_code
_entity_poly.pdbx_strand_id
1 'polypeptide(L)'
;MCSIDTGPTFAAVPCLSGRLQGSLVLYRADRYPEDLLGPITFIWKPKDVSGITSETRQLWIWTHPSLKQDILTELKTVFQCSEPVETCSPEPIVTLLQEEKQTDVAMIVGKKRKREDNEGEKAVPVKKIIGDGTRVPLQSYCWTSQTTGVVISDLTMEILRYRLIGPLSHSVLTEALKTASIQTEMADAETELNNWWVENCKNSEKVSLHQRQEAIFELLQGISSPSEIAAGTILGLTVGDPRVNLPKKRSKAMPNPEKYQDNEKVRQLLLEGVPVECAHSFIWDQTICKNVTENKMPEQDLNHMRGELLVPGSQLDLGPCESKIPILLVQQPGKVAGEDRPGWGSGWDIYLPKGWGMAFWIPFVYQGARVGGLQESLKHSEYKRTPHVPNDFPDCPAGIQFAKELENILLEKFKRRPPAKRANYVKLGTLAPFLCPWGQLTRDWEVRNKAQEESVVTLSADSKSCATERQVPCEPKPGLIIEDSQGDMMEEMTQIQNLCKEDGAATSSGFFVLRNRKLLKQLSARCRPSCGKGQRVRPASKVGQKEMTEDALLPIFKCYPRVLVWVSLSLLRKGSPELHAMICIPTQEDLLQLNKDQLFCGPQEPKHSDIFKHKILKLKERKKKKNSGKAPESGASDALEEKAVEEPKELILGLWPDPLPDVTSHCARILLGFVTQGDFSLAAGCGEALGFVNLTGLLHMLSSQPADKKGLVLLRTPASLQYRFARLSIEV
;
A
#
# COMPACT_ATOMS: atom_id res chain seq x y z
N MET A 1 2.74 17.18 8.45
CA MET A 1 2.07 16.20 7.56
C MET A 1 2.96 15.07 7.04
N CYS A 2 4.26 15.28 6.76
CA CYS A 2 5.19 14.21 6.38
C CYS A 2 6.48 14.32 7.20
N SER A 3 7.20 13.21 7.39
CA SER A 3 8.44 13.17 8.18
C SER A 3 9.58 12.56 7.38
N ILE A 4 10.76 13.19 7.46
CA ILE A 4 12.01 12.74 6.84
C ILE A 4 12.46 11.36 7.34
N ASP A 5 12.04 10.99 8.55
CA ASP A 5 12.37 9.70 9.16
C ASP A 5 11.75 8.52 8.41
N THR A 6 10.61 8.75 7.77
CA THR A 6 9.85 7.72 7.07
C THR A 6 10.31 7.52 5.63
N GLY A 7 11.10 8.46 5.09
CA GLY A 7 11.55 8.45 3.70
C GLY A 7 11.56 9.83 3.04
N PRO A 8 11.62 9.89 1.70
CA PRO A 8 11.62 11.15 0.98
C PRO A 8 10.30 11.90 1.20
N THR A 9 10.38 13.20 1.51
CA THR A 9 9.22 14.09 1.62
C THR A 9 8.87 14.69 0.27
N PHE A 10 7.79 15.48 0.20
CA PHE A 10 7.47 16.26 -1.00
C PHE A 10 8.61 17.17 -1.46
N ALA A 11 9.50 17.57 -0.55
CA ALA A 11 10.65 18.43 -0.81
C ALA A 11 11.94 17.68 -1.18
N ALA A 12 11.88 16.35 -1.34
CA ALA A 12 13.06 15.58 -1.71
C ALA A 12 13.61 16.04 -3.08
N VAL A 13 14.89 16.45 -3.09
CA VAL A 13 15.57 17.03 -4.27
C VAL A 13 15.37 16.21 -5.56
N PRO A 14 15.51 14.87 -5.55
CA PRO A 14 15.33 14.07 -6.77
C PRO A 14 13.90 14.10 -7.34
N CYS A 15 12.90 14.40 -6.51
CA CYS A 15 11.50 14.47 -6.92
C CYS A 15 11.08 15.89 -7.34
N LEU A 16 11.75 16.93 -6.81
CA LEU A 16 11.40 18.33 -7.10
C LEU A 16 11.57 18.71 -8.57
N SER A 17 12.50 18.07 -9.29
CA SER A 17 12.66 18.27 -10.72
C SER A 17 11.49 17.73 -11.56
N GLY A 18 10.65 16.87 -10.99
CA GLY A 18 9.63 16.11 -11.73
C GLY A 18 10.18 14.90 -12.47
N ARG A 19 11.48 14.61 -12.33
CA ARG A 19 12.16 13.47 -12.97
C ARG A 19 11.72 12.12 -12.41
N LEU A 20 11.44 12.08 -11.11
CA LEU A 20 11.13 10.85 -10.38
C LEU A 20 9.81 10.99 -9.62
N GLN A 21 9.05 9.89 -9.58
CA GLN A 21 7.92 9.72 -8.70
C GLN A 21 8.40 9.55 -7.26
N GLY A 22 7.77 10.24 -6.33
CA GLY A 22 7.95 10.05 -4.90
C GLY A 22 6.88 9.15 -4.28
N SER A 23 7.21 8.55 -3.14
CA SER A 23 6.28 7.78 -2.31
C SER A 23 6.56 8.10 -0.85
N LEU A 24 5.51 8.45 -0.11
CA LEU A 24 5.60 8.80 1.30
C LEU A 24 4.33 8.42 2.05
N VAL A 25 4.36 8.59 3.36
CA VAL A 25 3.24 8.33 4.25
C VAL A 25 2.79 9.65 4.87
N LEU A 26 1.48 9.94 4.78
CA LEU A 26 0.88 11.15 5.34
C LEU A 26 0.35 10.90 6.74
N TYR A 27 0.55 11.91 7.58
CA TYR A 27 0.05 12.03 8.94
C TYR A 27 -0.75 13.33 9.05
N ARG A 28 -1.60 13.42 10.07
CA ARG A 28 -2.15 14.71 10.48
C ARG A 28 -1.03 15.71 10.80
N ALA A 29 -1.31 17.00 10.61
CA ALA A 29 -0.34 18.07 10.83
C ALA A 29 0.23 17.99 12.24
N ASP A 30 1.56 17.94 12.34
CA ASP A 30 2.31 17.93 13.60
C ASP A 30 1.94 16.81 14.59
N ARG A 31 1.38 15.69 14.09
CA ARG A 31 1.02 14.51 14.90
C ARG A 31 1.95 13.32 14.76
N TYR A 32 2.99 13.39 13.91
CA TYR A 32 3.94 12.29 13.74
C TYR A 32 4.60 11.93 15.08
N PRO A 33 4.69 10.63 15.47
CA PRO A 33 4.44 9.42 14.67
C PRO A 33 3.01 8.85 14.72
N GLU A 34 2.07 9.54 15.36
CA GLU A 34 0.67 9.14 15.54
C GLU A 34 -0.25 9.72 14.44
N ASP A 35 -1.53 9.34 14.48
CA ASP A 35 -2.58 9.84 13.57
C ASP A 35 -2.21 9.73 12.08
N LEU A 36 -1.92 8.50 11.68
CA LEU A 36 -1.65 8.14 10.29
C LEU A 36 -2.87 8.36 9.39
N LEU A 37 -2.68 9.06 8.27
CA LEU A 37 -3.69 9.17 7.22
C LEU A 37 -3.52 8.08 6.15
N GLY A 38 -2.28 7.72 5.81
CA GLY A 38 -1.99 6.59 4.91
C GLY A 38 -0.91 6.89 3.87
N PRO A 39 -0.50 5.88 3.07
CA PRO A 39 0.54 6.06 2.05
C PRO A 39 -0.02 6.73 0.80
N ILE A 40 0.81 7.57 0.19
CA ILE A 40 0.53 8.24 -1.09
C ILE A 40 1.74 8.17 -2.00
N THR A 41 1.48 8.20 -3.31
CA THR A 41 2.51 8.48 -4.29
C THR A 41 2.31 9.87 -4.87
N PHE A 42 3.37 10.58 -5.19
CA PHE A 42 3.27 11.94 -5.71
C PHE A 42 4.22 12.19 -6.87
N ILE A 43 3.83 13.13 -7.72
CA ILE A 43 4.62 13.56 -8.89
C ILE A 43 4.56 15.08 -8.96
N TRP A 44 5.74 15.71 -9.04
CA TRP A 44 5.84 17.13 -9.38
C TRP A 44 5.82 17.29 -10.90
N LYS A 45 5.09 18.28 -11.39
CA LYS A 45 5.23 18.70 -12.79
C LYS A 45 6.64 19.28 -13.00
N PRO A 46 7.39 18.83 -14.02
CA PRO A 46 8.67 19.45 -14.38
C PRO A 46 8.48 20.94 -14.68
N LYS A 47 9.44 21.77 -14.25
CA LYS A 47 9.44 23.21 -14.57
C LYS A 47 9.64 23.41 -16.06
N ASP A 48 9.01 24.42 -16.65
CA ASP A 48 9.31 24.78 -18.02
C ASP A 48 10.69 25.45 -18.09
N VAL A 49 11.42 25.23 -19.19
CA VAL A 49 12.79 25.71 -19.38
C VAL A 49 12.81 27.23 -19.62
N SER A 50 11.65 27.83 -19.91
CA SER A 50 11.49 29.24 -20.29
C SER A 50 11.72 30.26 -19.15
N GLY A 51 11.95 29.82 -17.91
CA GLY A 51 12.56 30.65 -16.86
C GLY A 51 11.71 31.86 -16.39
N ILE A 52 10.43 31.92 -16.74
CA ILE A 52 9.55 33.03 -16.32
C ILE A 52 9.19 32.83 -14.84
N THR A 53 9.57 33.80 -14.02
CA THR A 53 9.63 33.74 -12.55
C THR A 53 8.28 33.76 -11.83
N SER A 54 7.18 33.32 -12.47
CA SER A 54 5.82 33.28 -11.90
C SER A 54 5.08 31.98 -12.24
N GLU A 55 5.78 30.84 -12.34
CA GLU A 55 5.13 29.58 -12.69
C GLU A 55 4.36 28.97 -11.51
N THR A 56 3.06 28.77 -11.70
CA THR A 56 2.22 27.95 -10.83
C THR A 56 2.74 26.52 -10.82
N ARG A 57 3.22 26.06 -9.66
CA ARG A 57 3.81 24.72 -9.54
C ARG A 57 2.73 23.69 -9.24
N GLN A 58 2.66 22.64 -10.06
CA GLN A 58 1.65 21.58 -9.95
C GLN A 58 2.24 20.32 -9.30
N LEU A 59 1.45 19.71 -8.40
CA LEU A 59 1.77 18.46 -7.71
C LEU A 59 0.54 17.54 -7.80
N TRP A 60 0.73 16.32 -8.27
CA TRP A 60 -0.29 15.28 -8.16
C TRP A 60 -0.04 14.41 -6.94
N ILE A 61 -1.11 14.15 -6.18
CA ILE A 61 -1.15 13.20 -5.07
C ILE A 61 -2.08 12.07 -5.47
N TRP A 62 -1.55 10.85 -5.49
CA TRP A 62 -2.29 9.64 -5.77
C TRP A 62 -2.45 8.82 -4.49
N THR A 63 -3.70 8.50 -4.17
CA THR A 63 -4.07 7.78 -2.95
C THR A 63 -5.19 6.78 -3.22
N HIS A 64 -5.38 5.84 -2.30
CA HIS A 64 -6.48 4.90 -2.35
C HIS A 64 -7.82 5.60 -2.03
N PRO A 65 -8.94 5.23 -2.67
CA PRO A 65 -10.23 5.90 -2.44
C PRO A 65 -10.68 5.94 -0.97
N SER A 66 -10.39 4.88 -0.20
CA SER A 66 -10.71 4.85 1.24
C SER A 66 -9.98 5.90 2.08
N LEU A 67 -8.87 6.45 1.57
CA LEU A 67 -8.06 7.47 2.25
C LEU A 67 -8.41 8.88 1.77
N LYS A 68 -9.14 9.01 0.64
CA LYS A 68 -9.37 10.30 -0.04
C LYS A 68 -10.02 11.31 0.89
N GLN A 69 -11.07 10.89 1.60
CA GLN A 69 -11.85 11.80 2.44
C GLN A 69 -11.01 12.36 3.60
N ASP A 70 -10.27 11.49 4.29
CA ASP A 70 -9.44 11.89 5.44
C ASP A 70 -8.29 12.81 4.98
N ILE A 71 -7.60 12.45 3.90
CA ILE A 71 -6.50 13.25 3.35
C ILE A 71 -7.01 14.60 2.83
N LEU A 72 -8.11 14.62 2.09
CA LEU A 72 -8.68 15.85 1.54
C LEU A 72 -9.12 16.80 2.65
N THR A 73 -9.74 16.27 3.71
CA THR A 73 -10.17 17.05 4.87
C THR A 73 -8.96 17.66 5.58
N GLU A 74 -7.88 16.88 5.76
CA GLU A 74 -6.65 17.37 6.35
C GLU A 74 -6.01 18.47 5.50
N LEU A 75 -5.86 18.25 4.18
CA LEU A 75 -5.27 19.23 3.27
C LEU A 75 -6.05 20.56 3.28
N LYS A 76 -7.39 20.50 3.24
CA LYS A 76 -8.22 21.71 3.34
C LYS A 76 -7.99 22.47 4.64
N THR A 77 -7.90 21.74 5.75
CA THR A 77 -7.71 22.33 7.08
C THR A 77 -6.34 22.99 7.18
N VAL A 78 -5.28 22.30 6.78
CA VAL A 78 -3.89 22.79 6.87
C VAL A 78 -3.65 23.99 5.96
N PHE A 79 -4.17 23.96 4.73
CA PHE A 79 -3.99 25.07 3.79
C PHE A 79 -5.07 26.16 3.91
N GLN A 80 -6.03 26.01 4.82
CA GLN A 80 -7.16 26.93 4.99
C GLN A 80 -7.91 27.17 3.66
N CYS A 81 -8.12 26.11 2.89
CA CYS A 81 -8.81 26.19 1.61
C CYS A 81 -10.34 26.17 1.83
N SER A 82 -11.04 27.18 1.32
CA SER A 82 -12.49 27.23 1.29
C SER A 82 -13.03 26.99 -0.11
N GLU A 83 -14.34 26.75 -0.21
CA GLU A 83 -15.02 26.75 -1.50
C GLU A 83 -14.87 28.14 -2.14
N PRO A 84 -14.68 28.21 -3.48
CA PRO A 84 -14.69 29.49 -4.16
C PRO A 84 -16.06 30.14 -3.93
N VAL A 85 -16.06 31.39 -3.47
CA VAL A 85 -17.29 32.18 -3.36
C VAL A 85 -17.75 32.44 -4.80
N GLU A 86 -18.81 31.77 -5.24
CA GLU A 86 -19.39 31.98 -6.57
C GLU A 86 -19.86 33.44 -6.72
N THR A 87 -19.14 34.24 -7.50
CA THR A 87 -19.70 35.43 -8.16
C THR A 87 -20.16 35.05 -9.57
N CYS A 88 -21.48 34.90 -9.69
CA CYS A 88 -22.35 35.10 -10.86
C CYS A 88 -22.57 33.99 -11.93
N SER A 89 -23.86 33.65 -12.00
CA SER A 89 -24.76 33.14 -13.05
C SER A 89 -24.51 31.74 -13.66
N PRO A 90 -25.45 30.79 -13.48
CA PRO A 90 -25.45 29.54 -14.22
C PRO A 90 -25.80 29.80 -15.68
N GLU A 91 -24.94 29.35 -16.60
CA GLU A 91 -25.37 29.11 -17.98
C GLU A 91 -26.43 28.00 -17.98
N PRO A 92 -27.52 28.13 -18.74
CA PRO A 92 -28.62 27.19 -18.70
C PRO A 92 -28.19 25.86 -19.32
N ILE A 93 -28.06 24.84 -18.47
CA ILE A 93 -28.08 23.44 -18.92
C ILE A 93 -29.47 23.20 -19.50
N VAL A 94 -29.57 23.10 -20.82
CA VAL A 94 -30.77 22.59 -21.50
C VAL A 94 -30.96 21.13 -21.05
N THR A 95 -31.75 20.98 -20.00
CA THR A 95 -32.19 19.70 -19.48
C THR A 95 -33.41 19.31 -20.29
N LEU A 96 -33.24 18.49 -21.33
CA LEU A 96 -34.39 17.80 -21.93
C LEU A 96 -34.83 16.71 -20.95
N LEU A 97 -35.72 17.10 -20.05
CA LEU A 97 -36.53 16.19 -19.23
C LEU A 97 -37.39 15.34 -20.17
N GLN A 98 -37.00 14.09 -20.39
CA GLN A 98 -37.97 13.08 -20.79
C GLN A 98 -38.60 12.52 -19.53
N GLU A 99 -39.90 12.77 -19.39
CA GLU A 99 -40.76 12.27 -18.33
C GLU A 99 -40.66 10.73 -18.24
N GLU A 100 -40.08 10.23 -17.16
CA GLU A 100 -40.20 8.81 -16.80
C GLU A 100 -41.61 8.55 -16.28
N LYS A 101 -42.47 7.96 -17.12
CA LYS A 101 -43.67 7.29 -16.64
C LYS A 101 -43.26 6.04 -15.86
N GLN A 102 -43.59 6.04 -14.57
CA GLN A 102 -43.56 4.85 -13.72
C GLN A 102 -44.48 3.77 -14.30
N THR A 103 -43.92 2.60 -14.60
CA THR A 103 -44.68 1.34 -14.62
C THR A 103 -43.87 0.27 -13.91
N ASP A 104 -44.35 -0.12 -12.73
CA ASP A 104 -44.03 -1.37 -12.04
C ASP A 104 -44.28 -2.56 -12.97
N VAL A 105 -43.26 -3.38 -13.28
CA VAL A 105 -43.41 -4.85 -13.46
C VAL A 105 -42.06 -5.57 -13.23
N ALA A 106 -42.17 -6.69 -12.50
CA ALA A 106 -41.18 -7.66 -12.06
C ALA A 106 -40.11 -8.15 -13.06
N MET A 107 -39.01 -8.63 -12.46
CA MET A 107 -37.89 -9.35 -13.09
C MET A 107 -38.32 -10.55 -13.94
N ILE A 108 -37.91 -10.58 -15.21
CA ILE A 108 -37.68 -11.81 -15.97
C ILE A 108 -36.36 -11.70 -16.76
N VAL A 109 -35.52 -12.70 -16.57
CA VAL A 109 -34.23 -12.94 -17.23
C VAL A 109 -34.45 -13.46 -18.66
N GLY A 110 -33.66 -12.93 -19.59
CA GLY A 110 -33.24 -13.64 -20.81
C GLY A 110 -34.14 -13.49 -22.04
N LYS A 111 -33.69 -12.67 -23.00
CA LYS A 111 -33.70 -12.96 -24.45
C LYS A 111 -32.98 -11.85 -25.22
N LYS A 112 -31.96 -12.23 -26.01
CA LYS A 112 -31.35 -11.39 -27.04
C LYS A 112 -32.45 -10.88 -27.98
N ARG A 113 -32.63 -9.57 -28.08
CA ARG A 113 -33.43 -8.93 -29.14
C ARG A 113 -32.47 -8.30 -30.14
N LYS A 114 -32.34 -8.94 -31.30
CA LYS A 114 -31.84 -8.33 -32.53
C LYS A 114 -33.03 -7.55 -33.08
N ARG A 115 -32.98 -6.21 -33.06
CA ARG A 115 -33.94 -5.37 -33.81
C ARG A 115 -33.38 -5.23 -35.23
N GLU A 116 -34.13 -5.73 -36.20
CA GLU A 116 -34.04 -5.27 -37.58
C GLU A 116 -34.82 -3.95 -37.66
N ASP A 117 -34.20 -2.91 -38.21
CA ASP A 117 -34.91 -1.69 -38.63
C ASP A 117 -34.16 -1.12 -39.85
N ASN A 118 -34.94 -0.80 -40.88
CA ASN A 118 -34.56 -0.24 -42.18
C ASN A 118 -34.02 1.20 -42.11
N GLU A 119 -33.42 1.60 -43.23
CA GLU A 119 -32.81 2.89 -43.62
C GLU A 119 -33.19 4.14 -42.82
N GLY A 120 -32.15 4.90 -42.44
CA GLY A 120 -32.20 6.18 -41.74
C GLY A 120 -31.07 6.23 -40.72
N GLU A 121 -30.11 7.13 -40.94
CA GLU A 121 -28.85 7.31 -40.17
C GLU A 121 -29.00 7.02 -38.68
N LYS A 122 -28.50 5.87 -38.23
CA LYS A 122 -28.34 5.57 -36.81
C LYS A 122 -27.09 6.28 -36.32
N ALA A 123 -27.25 7.51 -35.85
CA ALA A 123 -26.33 8.06 -34.86
C ALA A 123 -26.38 7.13 -33.64
N VAL A 124 -25.42 6.20 -33.56
CA VAL A 124 -25.14 5.46 -32.32
C VAL A 124 -24.91 6.54 -31.27
N PRO A 125 -25.65 6.57 -30.14
CA PRO A 125 -25.41 7.58 -29.12
C PRO A 125 -23.96 7.44 -28.69
N VAL A 126 -23.12 8.41 -29.05
CA VAL A 126 -21.75 8.48 -28.55
C VAL A 126 -21.90 8.56 -27.05
N LYS A 127 -21.60 7.46 -26.35
CA LYS A 127 -21.59 7.46 -24.89
C LYS A 127 -20.52 8.45 -24.48
N LYS A 128 -20.92 9.71 -24.21
CA LYS A 128 -20.02 10.70 -23.64
C LYS A 128 -19.50 10.07 -22.35
N ILE A 129 -18.18 9.86 -22.31
CA ILE A 129 -17.52 9.30 -21.14
C ILE A 129 -17.48 10.44 -20.13
N ILE A 130 -18.58 10.57 -19.37
CA ILE A 130 -18.66 11.49 -18.26
C ILE A 130 -17.71 10.93 -17.22
N GLY A 131 -16.60 11.65 -16.98
CA GLY A 131 -15.60 11.27 -15.98
C GLY A 131 -16.22 10.97 -14.62
N ASP A 132 -17.37 11.57 -14.32
CA ASP A 132 -18.04 11.37 -13.04
C ASP A 132 -19.57 11.28 -13.13
N GLY A 133 -20.08 10.24 -13.80
CA GLY A 133 -21.50 9.86 -13.69
C GLY A 133 -21.93 9.42 -12.28
N THR A 134 -21.00 9.38 -11.33
CA THR A 134 -21.18 9.03 -9.92
C THR A 134 -21.05 10.23 -8.97
N ARG A 135 -20.66 11.41 -9.47
CA ARG A 135 -20.55 12.62 -8.64
C ARG A 135 -21.93 13.05 -8.22
N VAL A 136 -22.05 13.42 -6.94
CA VAL A 136 -23.23 14.12 -6.46
C VAL A 136 -23.23 15.48 -7.17
N PRO A 137 -24.27 15.81 -7.97
CA PRO A 137 -24.41 17.14 -8.52
C PRO A 137 -24.37 18.13 -7.34
N LEU A 138 -23.55 19.18 -7.41
CA LEU A 138 -23.31 20.21 -6.36
C LEU A 138 -22.14 19.97 -5.40
N GLN A 139 -21.41 18.85 -5.47
CA GLN A 139 -20.19 18.72 -4.66
C GLN A 139 -19.02 19.51 -5.28
N SER A 140 -18.48 20.48 -4.55
CA SER A 140 -17.27 21.21 -4.93
C SER A 140 -16.11 20.25 -5.20
N TYR A 141 -15.34 20.54 -6.24
CA TYR A 141 -14.17 19.75 -6.65
C TYR A 141 -12.89 20.59 -6.67
N CYS A 142 -12.99 21.88 -6.39
CA CYS A 142 -11.87 22.81 -6.33
C CYS A 142 -12.03 23.71 -5.10
N TRP A 143 -10.95 23.90 -4.36
CA TRP A 143 -10.89 24.78 -3.19
C TRP A 143 -9.64 25.63 -3.28
N THR A 144 -9.76 26.90 -2.90
CA THR A 144 -8.65 27.86 -2.98
C THR A 144 -8.41 28.48 -1.61
N SER A 145 -7.14 28.61 -1.25
CA SER A 145 -6.73 29.35 -0.06
C SER A 145 -6.40 30.79 -0.45
N GLN A 146 -7.09 31.75 0.16
CA GLN A 146 -6.78 33.18 -0.04
C GLN A 146 -5.47 33.58 0.65
N THR A 147 -5.08 32.87 1.71
CA THR A 147 -3.88 33.19 2.51
C THR A 147 -2.61 32.62 1.89
N THR A 148 -2.65 31.36 1.45
CA THR A 148 -1.46 30.66 0.91
C THR A 148 -1.39 30.64 -0.61
N GLY A 149 -2.48 30.97 -1.30
CA GLY A 149 -2.59 30.84 -2.76
C GLY A 149 -2.65 29.39 -3.27
N VAL A 150 -2.72 28.41 -2.37
CA VAL A 150 -2.81 26.98 -2.73
C VAL A 150 -4.20 26.67 -3.27
N VAL A 151 -4.23 25.99 -4.42
CA VAL A 151 -5.44 25.47 -5.04
C VAL A 151 -5.43 23.94 -4.95
N ILE A 152 -6.48 23.38 -4.36
CA ILE A 152 -6.70 21.93 -4.27
C ILE A 152 -7.79 21.55 -5.26
N SER A 153 -7.50 20.63 -6.18
CA SER A 153 -8.48 20.11 -7.14
C SER A 153 -8.60 18.60 -7.03
N ASP A 154 -9.83 18.11 -6.81
CA ASP A 154 -10.17 16.68 -6.85
C ASP A 154 -10.34 16.22 -8.31
N LEU A 155 -9.43 15.34 -8.73
CA LEU A 155 -9.37 14.76 -10.07
C LEU A 155 -9.83 13.30 -10.09
N THR A 156 -10.77 12.92 -9.22
CA THR A 156 -11.39 11.59 -9.22
C THR A 156 -11.90 11.24 -10.63
N MET A 157 -11.44 10.10 -11.17
CA MET A 157 -11.80 9.57 -12.50
C MET A 157 -11.42 10.44 -13.71
N GLU A 158 -10.50 11.40 -13.54
CA GLU A 158 -10.02 12.25 -14.64
C GLU A 158 -8.86 11.64 -15.45
N ILE A 159 -8.00 10.90 -14.77
CA ILE A 159 -6.80 10.27 -15.33
C ILE A 159 -6.81 8.79 -14.98
N LEU A 160 -6.57 7.94 -15.97
CA LEU A 160 -6.53 6.49 -15.81
C LEU A 160 -5.07 6.05 -15.60
N ARG A 161 -4.84 5.10 -14.67
CA ARG A 161 -3.58 4.33 -14.55
C ARG A 161 -3.80 2.94 -15.13
N TYR A 162 -2.86 2.46 -15.92
CA TYR A 162 -2.64 1.02 -16.08
C TYR A 162 -1.28 0.62 -15.56
N ARG A 163 -1.24 -0.47 -14.79
CA ARG A 163 -0.01 -1.05 -14.28
C ARG A 163 0.34 -2.29 -15.08
N LEU A 164 1.44 -2.22 -15.81
CA LEU A 164 2.00 -3.31 -16.60
C LEU A 164 3.22 -3.89 -15.87
N ILE A 165 3.13 -5.13 -15.40
CA ILE A 165 4.15 -5.77 -14.56
C ILE A 165 4.80 -6.91 -15.34
N GLY A 166 6.13 -6.98 -15.31
CA GLY A 166 6.91 -8.09 -15.84
C GLY A 166 8.06 -7.66 -16.76
N PRO A 167 9.03 -8.55 -17.01
CA PRO A 167 10.24 -8.22 -17.76
C PRO A 167 9.96 -7.81 -19.22
N LEU A 168 8.92 -8.38 -19.84
CA LEU A 168 8.53 -8.05 -21.22
C LEU A 168 7.69 -6.78 -21.33
N SER A 169 7.53 -6.01 -20.25
CA SER A 169 6.76 -4.77 -20.28
C SER A 169 7.31 -3.75 -21.28
N HIS A 170 8.64 -3.68 -21.44
CA HIS A 170 9.27 -2.82 -22.45
C HIS A 170 8.80 -3.19 -23.86
N SER A 171 8.94 -4.47 -24.22
CA SER A 171 8.51 -4.97 -25.54
C SER A 171 7.03 -4.71 -25.78
N VAL A 172 6.15 -5.03 -24.81
CA VAL A 172 4.71 -4.77 -24.93
C VAL A 172 4.40 -3.29 -25.15
N LEU A 173 5.07 -2.38 -24.42
CA LEU A 173 4.88 -0.94 -24.58
C LEU A 173 5.30 -0.48 -25.98
N THR A 174 6.51 -0.81 -26.39
CA THR A 174 7.10 -0.34 -27.66
C THR A 174 6.47 -0.95 -28.90
N GLU A 175 5.90 -2.16 -28.81
CA GLU A 175 5.18 -2.80 -29.91
C GLU A 175 3.71 -2.33 -30.00
N ALA A 176 3.11 -1.92 -28.88
CA ALA A 176 1.73 -1.43 -28.86
C ALA A 176 1.63 0.08 -29.16
N LEU A 177 2.62 0.87 -28.72
CA LEU A 177 2.61 2.32 -28.79
C LEU A 177 3.65 2.80 -29.81
N LYS A 178 3.25 3.73 -30.66
CA LYS A 178 4.15 4.50 -31.51
C LYS A 178 4.06 5.98 -31.13
N THR A 179 5.19 6.64 -31.10
CA THR A 179 5.32 8.09 -30.93
C THR A 179 4.57 8.82 -32.04
N ALA A 180 3.96 9.95 -31.69
CA ALA A 180 3.24 10.78 -32.64
C ALA A 180 4.19 11.34 -33.71
N SER A 181 3.80 11.24 -34.99
CA SER A 181 4.51 11.97 -36.06
C SER A 181 4.45 13.48 -35.85
N ILE A 182 5.56 14.16 -36.16
CA ILE A 182 5.64 15.63 -36.17
C ILE A 182 4.77 16.15 -37.31
N GLN A 183 3.97 17.17 -37.03
CA GLN A 183 3.06 17.79 -38.00
C GLN A 183 3.25 19.30 -37.99
N THR A 184 3.67 19.88 -39.12
CA THR A 184 3.91 21.33 -39.25
C THR A 184 2.78 22.06 -39.96
N GLU A 185 1.88 21.34 -40.63
CA GLU A 185 0.77 21.88 -41.43
C GLU A 185 -0.56 21.25 -40.98
N MET A 186 -1.64 22.03 -41.01
CA MET A 186 -2.98 21.52 -40.71
C MET A 186 -3.48 20.66 -41.87
N ALA A 187 -4.20 19.57 -41.56
CA ALA A 187 -4.79 18.69 -42.56
C ALA A 187 -5.77 19.45 -43.48
N ASP A 188 -6.65 20.24 -42.87
CA ASP A 188 -7.76 20.97 -43.49
C ASP A 188 -8.11 22.21 -42.65
N ALA A 189 -8.64 23.28 -43.28
CA ALA A 189 -9.02 24.52 -42.60
C ALA A 189 -10.28 24.40 -41.71
N GLU A 190 -11.04 23.30 -41.83
CA GLU A 190 -12.33 23.10 -41.13
C GLU A 190 -12.24 22.17 -39.91
N THR A 191 -11.13 21.44 -39.72
CA THR A 191 -11.00 20.45 -38.64
C THR A 191 -9.98 20.94 -37.59
N GLU A 192 -10.45 21.41 -36.43
CA GLU A 192 -9.59 21.81 -35.28
C GLU A 192 -8.84 20.63 -34.59
N LEU A 193 -8.91 19.43 -35.18
CA LEU A 193 -8.30 18.22 -34.66
C LEU A 193 -6.78 18.39 -34.63
N ASN A 194 -6.16 18.14 -33.48
CA ASN A 194 -4.72 18.25 -33.24
C ASN A 194 -4.12 19.67 -33.40
N ASN A 195 -4.91 20.76 -33.43
CA ASN A 195 -4.37 22.13 -33.53
C ASN A 195 -3.29 22.41 -32.47
N TRP A 196 -3.52 21.97 -31.24
CA TRP A 196 -2.56 22.09 -30.15
C TRP A 196 -1.21 21.41 -30.47
N TRP A 197 -1.22 20.30 -31.21
CA TRP A 197 -0.01 19.57 -31.60
C TRP A 197 0.73 20.26 -32.73
N VAL A 198 0.00 20.79 -33.72
CA VAL A 198 0.59 21.57 -34.83
C VAL A 198 1.27 22.83 -34.30
N GLU A 199 0.58 23.58 -33.41
CA GLU A 199 1.17 24.74 -32.73
C GLU A 199 2.42 24.37 -31.93
N ASN A 200 2.37 23.22 -31.24
CA ASN A 200 3.51 22.72 -30.49
C ASN A 200 4.70 22.37 -31.38
N CYS A 201 4.44 21.76 -32.55
CA CYS A 201 5.46 21.39 -33.54
C CYS A 201 6.07 22.59 -34.27
N LYS A 202 5.42 23.77 -34.26
CA LYS A 202 6.04 25.01 -34.78
C LYS A 202 7.22 25.47 -33.90
N ASN A 203 7.26 25.07 -32.63
CA ASN A 203 8.38 25.38 -31.75
C ASN A 203 9.51 24.34 -31.90
N SER A 204 10.66 24.78 -32.41
CA SER A 204 11.83 23.93 -32.66
C SER A 204 12.35 23.22 -31.40
N GLU A 205 12.30 23.86 -30.22
CA GLU A 205 12.75 23.25 -28.96
C GLU A 205 11.86 22.08 -28.55
N LYS A 206 10.55 22.23 -28.74
CA LYS A 206 9.56 21.19 -28.41
C LYS A 206 9.61 20.02 -29.37
N VAL A 207 9.91 20.26 -30.64
CA VAL A 207 10.20 19.21 -31.62
C VAL A 207 11.46 18.43 -31.24
N SER A 208 12.55 19.13 -30.87
CA SER A 208 13.77 18.49 -30.38
C SER A 208 13.52 17.67 -29.11
N LEU A 209 12.69 18.17 -28.20
CA LEU A 209 12.28 17.43 -27.00
C LEU A 209 11.52 16.15 -27.35
N HIS A 210 10.53 16.21 -28.25
CA HIS A 210 9.76 15.04 -28.70
C HIS A 210 10.67 13.98 -29.33
N GLN A 211 11.62 14.38 -30.19
CA GLN A 211 12.61 13.48 -30.77
C GLN A 211 13.52 12.82 -29.72
N ARG A 212 13.93 13.56 -28.68
CA ARG A 212 14.69 12.99 -27.56
C ARG A 212 13.87 12.00 -26.75
N GLN A 213 12.59 12.30 -26.50
CA GLN A 213 11.66 11.39 -25.82
C GLN A 213 11.46 10.10 -26.61
N GLU A 214 11.25 10.21 -27.93
CA GLU A 214 11.16 9.08 -28.86
C GLU A 214 12.42 8.21 -28.84
N ALA A 215 13.60 8.83 -28.97
CA ALA A 215 14.87 8.10 -28.94
C ALA A 215 15.04 7.31 -27.64
N ILE A 216 14.70 7.89 -26.48
CA ILE A 216 14.74 7.19 -25.19
C ILE A 216 13.73 6.05 -25.15
N PHE A 217 12.51 6.27 -25.63
CA PHE A 217 11.46 5.26 -25.65
C PHE A 217 11.87 4.03 -26.48
N GLU A 218 12.50 4.23 -27.64
CA GLU A 218 13.04 3.13 -28.45
C GLU A 218 14.18 2.38 -27.74
N LEU A 219 15.07 3.10 -27.06
CA LEU A 219 16.17 2.50 -26.30
C LEU A 219 15.69 1.58 -25.17
N LEU A 220 14.45 1.73 -24.68
CA LEU A 220 13.88 0.84 -23.67
C LEU A 220 13.82 -0.63 -24.12
N GLN A 221 13.68 -0.90 -25.42
CA GLN A 221 13.75 -2.29 -25.93
C GLN A 221 15.13 -2.93 -25.77
N GLY A 222 16.19 -2.11 -25.71
CA GLY A 222 17.56 -2.57 -25.50
C GLY A 222 17.86 -2.89 -24.03
N ILE A 223 16.99 -2.50 -23.09
CA ILE A 223 17.13 -2.80 -21.67
C ILE A 223 16.51 -4.17 -21.39
N SER A 224 17.23 -5.03 -20.67
CA SER A 224 16.82 -6.42 -20.47
C SER A 224 15.63 -6.57 -19.52
N SER A 225 15.55 -5.68 -18.51
CA SER A 225 14.51 -5.70 -17.48
C SER A 225 14.17 -4.28 -17.01
N PRO A 226 12.89 -3.98 -16.74
CA PRO A 226 12.49 -2.69 -16.18
C PRO A 226 13.03 -2.46 -14.76
N SER A 227 13.63 -3.45 -14.10
CA SER A 227 14.31 -3.25 -12.80
C SER A 227 15.66 -2.55 -12.92
N GLU A 228 16.27 -2.49 -14.11
CA GLU A 228 17.60 -1.89 -14.30
C GLU A 228 17.55 -0.36 -14.38
N ILE A 229 16.42 0.20 -14.79
CA ILE A 229 16.23 1.66 -14.82
C ILE A 229 15.97 2.19 -13.40
N ALA A 230 16.39 3.43 -13.15
CA ALA A 230 16.24 4.07 -11.85
C ALA A 230 14.78 4.06 -11.36
N ALA A 231 14.62 3.78 -10.06
CA ALA A 231 13.33 3.63 -9.42
C ALA A 231 12.46 4.90 -9.56
N GLY A 232 11.23 4.73 -10.04
CA GLY A 232 10.26 5.83 -10.15
C GLY A 232 10.54 6.78 -11.31
N THR A 233 11.41 6.41 -12.26
CA THR A 233 11.70 7.23 -13.45
C THR A 233 10.44 7.60 -14.22
N ILE A 234 10.34 8.87 -14.60
CA ILE A 234 9.22 9.42 -15.36
C ILE A 234 9.67 9.75 -16.78
N LEU A 235 8.88 9.33 -17.77
CA LEU A 235 9.05 9.66 -19.18
C LEU A 235 7.72 10.14 -19.73
N GLY A 236 7.69 11.38 -20.22
CA GLY A 236 6.55 11.93 -20.94
C GLY A 236 6.63 11.58 -22.41
N LEU A 237 5.48 11.29 -23.03
CA LEU A 237 5.38 10.95 -24.43
C LEU A 237 4.08 11.50 -25.02
N THR A 238 4.12 11.83 -26.31
CA THR A 238 2.92 11.97 -27.13
C THR A 238 2.89 10.82 -28.12
N VAL A 239 1.83 10.02 -28.10
CA VAL A 239 1.70 8.81 -28.93
C VAL A 239 0.55 8.97 -29.92
N GLY A 240 0.65 8.26 -31.04
CA GLY A 240 -0.49 8.07 -31.95
C GLY A 240 -1.55 7.14 -31.35
N ASP A 241 -2.68 6.98 -32.03
CA ASP A 241 -3.74 6.08 -31.57
C ASP A 241 -3.27 4.61 -31.64
N PRO A 242 -3.10 3.92 -30.50
CA PRO A 242 -2.54 2.57 -30.49
C PRO A 242 -3.47 1.54 -31.15
N ARG A 243 -4.75 1.88 -31.37
CA ARG A 243 -5.66 1.04 -32.15
C ARG A 243 -5.14 0.88 -33.58
N VAL A 244 -4.55 1.91 -34.17
CA VAL A 244 -4.05 1.89 -35.57
C VAL A 244 -3.01 0.78 -35.76
N ASN A 245 -2.17 0.55 -34.74
CA ASN A 245 -1.10 -0.45 -34.74
C ASN A 245 -1.53 -1.86 -34.28
N LEU A 246 -2.83 -2.10 -34.09
CA LEU A 246 -3.34 -3.36 -33.56
C LEU A 246 -3.04 -4.53 -34.52
N PRO A 247 -2.31 -5.58 -34.08
CA PRO A 247 -2.03 -6.73 -34.93
C PRO A 247 -3.28 -7.57 -35.17
N LYS A 248 -3.39 -8.21 -36.35
CA LYS A 248 -4.52 -9.07 -36.71
C LYS A 248 -4.72 -10.26 -35.77
N LYS A 249 -3.63 -10.82 -35.29
CA LYS A 249 -3.61 -11.96 -34.38
C LYS A 249 -2.89 -11.54 -33.12
N ARG A 250 -3.33 -12.09 -31.99
CA ARG A 250 -2.61 -11.92 -30.74
C ARG A 250 -1.24 -12.57 -30.87
N SER A 251 -0.20 -11.81 -30.59
CA SER A 251 1.19 -12.25 -30.57
C SER A 251 1.78 -11.93 -29.20
N LYS A 252 2.91 -12.55 -28.89
CA LYS A 252 3.68 -12.21 -27.71
C LYS A 252 4.79 -11.26 -28.16
N ALA A 253 4.79 -10.03 -27.64
CA ALA A 253 5.88 -9.10 -27.88
C ALA A 253 7.19 -9.65 -27.31
N MET A 254 8.26 -9.58 -28.10
CA MET A 254 9.59 -10.10 -27.76
C MET A 254 10.63 -9.02 -28.07
N PRO A 255 11.70 -8.90 -27.28
CA PRO A 255 12.79 -7.98 -27.59
C PRO A 255 13.54 -8.46 -28.84
N ASN A 256 14.13 -7.51 -29.56
CA ASN A 256 15.05 -7.80 -30.66
C ASN A 256 16.50 -7.62 -30.17
N PRO A 257 17.19 -8.70 -29.76
CA PRO A 257 18.54 -8.60 -29.20
C PRO A 257 19.59 -8.15 -30.22
N GLU A 258 19.41 -8.43 -31.51
CA GLU A 258 20.36 -8.06 -32.57
C GLU A 258 20.41 -6.55 -32.79
N LYS A 259 19.27 -5.85 -32.61
CA LYS A 259 19.16 -4.40 -32.82
C LYS A 259 19.97 -3.58 -31.80
N TYR A 260 20.23 -4.12 -30.61
CA TYR A 260 20.80 -3.36 -29.49
C TYR A 260 22.11 -3.95 -28.91
N GLN A 261 22.81 -4.82 -29.64
CA GLN A 261 24.11 -5.33 -29.21
C GLN A 261 25.10 -4.17 -29.03
N ASP A 262 25.79 -4.14 -27.89
CA ASP A 262 26.82 -3.14 -27.53
C ASP A 262 26.42 -1.66 -27.65
N ASN A 263 25.16 -1.34 -27.36
CA ASN A 263 24.68 0.02 -27.45
C ASN A 263 25.17 0.90 -26.28
N GLU A 264 26.18 1.75 -26.55
CA GLU A 264 26.71 2.75 -25.61
C GLU A 264 25.62 3.69 -25.07
N LYS A 265 24.59 4.02 -25.87
CA LYS A 265 23.47 4.87 -25.45
C LYS A 265 22.60 4.20 -24.38
N VAL A 266 22.44 2.86 -24.43
CA VAL A 266 21.73 2.11 -23.39
C VAL A 266 22.53 2.16 -22.09
N ARG A 267 23.85 1.98 -22.16
CA ARG A 267 24.74 2.10 -20.98
C ARG A 267 24.68 3.50 -20.38
N GLN A 268 24.73 4.53 -21.22
CA GLN A 268 24.59 5.92 -20.78
C GLN A 268 23.23 6.16 -20.09
N LEU A 269 22.13 5.68 -20.67
CA LEU A 269 20.79 5.81 -20.09
C LEU A 269 20.67 5.13 -18.72
N LEU A 270 21.32 3.96 -18.53
CA LEU A 270 21.32 3.25 -17.24
C LEU A 270 22.14 3.98 -16.17
N LEU A 271 23.25 4.63 -16.54
CA LEU A 271 24.13 5.34 -15.63
C LEU A 271 23.60 6.73 -15.27
N GLU A 272 23.23 7.51 -16.29
CA GLU A 272 22.81 8.89 -16.12
C GLU A 272 21.32 9.02 -15.80
N GLY A 273 20.50 8.07 -16.26
CA GLY A 273 19.04 8.06 -16.18
C GLY A 273 18.37 8.92 -17.24
N VAL A 274 17.03 8.89 -17.30
CA VAL A 274 16.24 9.73 -18.23
C VAL A 274 16.43 11.22 -17.92
N PRO A 275 16.78 12.09 -18.88
CA PRO A 275 16.92 13.53 -18.66
C PRO A 275 15.64 14.19 -18.12
N VAL A 276 15.79 15.27 -17.35
CA VAL A 276 14.65 15.92 -16.68
C VAL A 276 13.64 16.47 -17.68
N GLU A 277 14.12 17.01 -18.80
CA GLU A 277 13.27 17.60 -19.84
C GLU A 277 12.33 16.54 -20.42
N CYS A 278 12.81 15.31 -20.59
CA CYS A 278 12.05 14.20 -21.14
C CYS A 278 10.90 13.72 -20.22
N ALA A 279 10.86 14.14 -18.95
CA ALA A 279 9.72 13.87 -18.06
C ALA A 279 8.49 14.77 -18.37
N HIS A 280 8.65 15.81 -19.19
CA HIS A 280 7.56 16.70 -19.58
C HIS A 280 6.48 15.98 -20.39
N SER A 281 5.22 16.19 -20.04
CA SER A 281 4.06 15.63 -20.77
C SER A 281 2.91 16.63 -20.81
N PHE A 282 2.15 16.65 -21.91
CA PHE A 282 0.96 17.49 -22.04
C PHE A 282 -0.25 16.97 -21.27
N ILE A 283 -0.16 15.80 -20.62
CA ILE A 283 -1.24 15.23 -19.81
C ILE A 283 -1.61 16.10 -18.59
N TRP A 284 -0.73 17.03 -18.20
CA TRP A 284 -0.99 17.99 -17.14
C TRP A 284 -1.97 19.11 -17.56
N ASP A 285 -2.17 19.29 -18.86
CA ASP A 285 -3.07 20.30 -19.40
C ASP A 285 -4.49 19.74 -19.59
N GLN A 286 -5.44 20.29 -18.85
CA GLN A 286 -6.83 19.87 -18.88
C GLN A 286 -7.51 20.20 -20.21
N THR A 287 -7.11 21.27 -20.89
CA THR A 287 -7.71 21.67 -22.17
C THR A 287 -7.32 20.69 -23.26
N ILE A 288 -6.03 20.30 -23.31
CA ILE A 288 -5.52 19.29 -24.23
C ILE A 288 -6.18 17.94 -23.94
N CYS A 289 -6.27 17.52 -22.67
CA CYS A 289 -6.93 16.27 -22.31
C CYS A 289 -8.41 16.23 -22.72
N LYS A 290 -9.15 17.34 -22.53
CA LYS A 290 -10.55 17.45 -22.97
C LYS A 290 -10.67 17.35 -24.49
N ASN A 291 -9.87 18.12 -25.23
CA ASN A 291 -9.85 18.10 -26.69
C ASN A 291 -9.59 16.69 -27.24
N VAL A 292 -8.56 16.01 -26.73
CA VAL A 292 -8.17 14.66 -27.16
C VAL A 292 -9.24 13.61 -26.82
N THR A 293 -10.01 13.81 -25.75
CA THR A 293 -11.11 12.92 -25.37
C THR A 293 -12.37 13.16 -26.21
N GLU A 294 -12.71 14.42 -26.48
CA GLU A 294 -13.91 14.81 -27.24
C GLU A 294 -13.78 14.48 -28.73
N ASN A 295 -12.58 14.67 -29.29
CA ASN A 295 -12.30 14.44 -30.70
C ASN A 295 -11.82 13.01 -31.01
N LYS A 296 -12.05 12.06 -30.09
CA LYS A 296 -11.64 10.66 -30.28
C LYS A 296 -12.48 10.00 -31.38
N MET A 297 -11.81 9.50 -32.41
CA MET A 297 -12.45 8.75 -33.49
C MET A 297 -13.16 7.48 -32.96
N PRO A 298 -14.44 7.25 -33.33
CA PRO A 298 -15.17 6.04 -33.00
C PRO A 298 -14.49 4.76 -33.48
N GLU A 299 -14.68 3.66 -32.75
CA GLU A 299 -14.11 2.36 -33.12
C GLU A 299 -14.74 1.78 -34.40
N GLN A 300 -16.02 2.10 -34.65
CA GLN A 300 -16.72 1.69 -35.85
C GLN A 300 -16.08 2.28 -37.11
N ASP A 301 -15.75 3.57 -37.07
CA ASP A 301 -15.17 4.29 -38.22
C ASP A 301 -13.76 3.79 -38.52
N LEU A 302 -12.93 3.56 -37.49
CA LEU A 302 -11.63 2.92 -37.66
C LEU A 302 -11.73 1.54 -38.31
N ASN A 303 -12.72 0.73 -37.91
CA ASN A 303 -12.93 -0.59 -38.49
C ASN A 303 -13.45 -0.51 -39.92
N HIS A 304 -14.28 0.49 -40.23
CA HIS A 304 -14.75 0.76 -41.59
C HIS A 304 -13.57 1.10 -42.50
N MET A 305 -12.74 2.08 -42.11
CA MET A 305 -11.55 2.47 -42.87
C MET A 305 -10.56 1.30 -43.07
N ARG A 306 -10.40 0.41 -42.07
CA ARG A 306 -9.62 -0.82 -42.25
C ARG A 306 -10.20 -1.77 -43.30
N GLY A 307 -11.52 -1.81 -43.41
CA GLY A 307 -12.23 -2.62 -44.40
C GLY A 307 -12.09 -2.09 -45.83
N GLU A 308 -11.84 -0.80 -45.99
CA GLU A 308 -11.61 -0.15 -47.29
C GLU A 308 -10.19 -0.35 -47.83
N LEU A 309 -9.24 -0.78 -46.99
CA LEU A 309 -7.87 -1.06 -47.42
C LEU A 309 -7.85 -2.22 -48.42
N LEU A 310 -7.34 -1.94 -49.63
CA LEU A 310 -7.26 -2.90 -50.73
C LEU A 310 -6.39 -4.12 -50.42
N VAL A 311 -5.37 -3.95 -49.56
CA VAL A 311 -4.43 -5.01 -49.19
C VAL A 311 -4.82 -5.56 -47.82
N PRO A 312 -5.28 -6.83 -47.72
CA PRO A 312 -5.64 -7.40 -46.44
C PRO A 312 -4.45 -7.43 -45.47
N GLY A 313 -4.45 -6.52 -44.50
CA GLY A 313 -3.45 -6.47 -43.42
C GLY A 313 -2.28 -5.54 -43.62
N SER A 314 -2.38 -4.63 -44.57
CA SER A 314 -1.66 -3.37 -44.46
C SER A 314 -2.05 -2.64 -43.17
N GLN A 315 -1.13 -1.82 -42.65
CA GLN A 315 -1.44 -0.90 -41.56
C GLN A 315 -2.35 0.21 -42.08
N LEU A 316 -3.31 0.62 -41.25
CA LEU A 316 -4.13 1.80 -41.53
C LEU A 316 -3.24 3.03 -41.34
N ASP A 317 -3.24 3.94 -42.31
CA ASP A 317 -2.61 5.25 -42.16
C ASP A 317 -3.70 6.31 -42.13
N LEU A 318 -3.81 7.01 -41.00
CA LEU A 318 -4.76 8.10 -40.82
C LEU A 318 -4.15 9.47 -41.18
N GLY A 319 -2.85 9.50 -41.50
CA GLY A 319 -2.13 10.72 -41.81
C GLY A 319 -2.32 11.80 -40.74
N PRO A 320 -2.71 13.03 -41.12
CA PRO A 320 -2.84 14.14 -40.19
C PRO A 320 -4.06 14.03 -39.24
N CYS A 321 -5.05 13.20 -39.61
CA CYS A 321 -6.26 12.96 -38.81
C CYS A 321 -6.05 11.98 -37.64
N GLU A 322 -4.85 11.40 -37.50
CA GLU A 322 -4.53 10.54 -36.37
C GLU A 322 -4.55 11.33 -35.05
N SER A 323 -5.30 10.88 -34.06
CA SER A 323 -5.29 11.50 -32.74
C SER A 323 -3.90 11.48 -32.12
N LYS A 324 -3.44 12.62 -31.62
CA LYS A 324 -2.19 12.72 -30.85
C LYS A 324 -2.54 12.72 -29.36
N ILE A 325 -2.09 11.71 -28.62
CA ILE A 325 -2.49 11.49 -27.23
C ILE A 325 -1.28 11.67 -26.30
N PRO A 326 -1.32 12.63 -25.36
CA PRO A 326 -0.28 12.74 -24.36
C PRO A 326 -0.45 11.70 -23.26
N ILE A 327 0.65 11.03 -22.91
CA ILE A 327 0.71 10.03 -21.84
C ILE A 327 1.90 10.31 -20.92
N LEU A 328 1.89 9.66 -19.77
CA LEU A 328 3.04 9.63 -18.85
C LEU A 328 3.37 8.18 -18.50
N LEU A 329 4.62 7.80 -18.69
CA LEU A 329 5.15 6.52 -18.25
C LEU A 329 5.92 6.71 -16.95
N VAL A 330 5.61 5.88 -15.95
CA VAL A 330 6.30 5.91 -14.66
C VAL A 330 6.79 4.51 -14.34
N GLN A 331 8.10 4.34 -14.19
CA GLN A 331 8.66 3.05 -13.88
C GLN A 331 8.32 2.62 -12.44
N GLN A 332 7.98 1.34 -12.29
CA GLN A 332 7.82 0.67 -11.01
C GLN A 332 9.03 -0.26 -10.77
N PRO A 333 9.83 -0.04 -9.71
CA PRO A 333 11.08 -0.77 -9.50
C PRO A 333 10.90 -2.20 -9.00
N GLY A 334 9.68 -2.64 -8.70
CA GLY A 334 9.47 -3.93 -8.03
C GLY A 334 9.96 -3.90 -6.58
N LYS A 335 10.40 -5.05 -6.06
CA LYS A 335 10.88 -5.19 -4.68
C LYS A 335 12.24 -4.49 -4.50
N VAL A 336 12.26 -3.45 -3.67
CA VAL A 336 13.48 -2.66 -3.35
C VAL A 336 13.96 -2.91 -1.92
N ALA A 337 13.04 -3.09 -0.97
CA ALA A 337 13.36 -3.38 0.42
C ALA A 337 13.83 -4.83 0.58
N GLY A 338 14.80 -5.05 1.46
CA GLY A 338 15.39 -6.37 1.69
C GLY A 338 16.36 -6.83 0.60
N GLU A 339 16.85 -8.05 0.75
CA GLU A 339 17.93 -8.60 -0.11
C GLU A 339 17.44 -9.72 -1.04
N ASP A 340 16.27 -10.29 -0.71
CA ASP A 340 15.70 -11.38 -1.48
C ASP A 340 15.01 -10.82 -2.73
N ARG A 341 15.41 -11.34 -3.91
CA ARG A 341 14.76 -11.07 -5.21
C ARG A 341 14.67 -9.55 -5.53
N PRO A 342 15.80 -8.83 -5.61
CA PRO A 342 15.79 -7.42 -5.97
C PRO A 342 15.13 -7.23 -7.34
N GLY A 343 14.27 -6.21 -7.47
CA GLY A 343 13.57 -5.91 -8.71
C GLY A 343 12.35 -6.79 -9.01
N TRP A 344 11.99 -7.74 -8.14
CA TRP A 344 10.84 -8.61 -8.39
C TRP A 344 9.55 -7.81 -8.53
N GLY A 345 8.78 -8.07 -9.59
CA GLY A 345 7.54 -7.34 -9.84
C GLY A 345 7.74 -5.93 -10.38
N SER A 346 8.88 -5.67 -11.04
CA SER A 346 9.13 -4.44 -11.78
C SER A 346 8.27 -4.32 -13.03
N GLY A 347 8.09 -3.10 -13.52
CA GLY A 347 7.23 -2.80 -14.67
C GLY A 347 7.01 -1.30 -14.86
N TRP A 348 5.88 -0.94 -15.46
CA TRP A 348 5.52 0.43 -15.80
C TRP A 348 4.09 0.75 -15.42
N ASP A 349 3.86 1.97 -14.95
CA ASP A 349 2.54 2.57 -14.87
C ASP A 349 2.36 3.54 -16.04
N ILE A 350 1.25 3.42 -16.75
CA ILE A 350 0.86 4.27 -17.86
C ILE A 350 -0.30 5.15 -17.41
N TYR A 351 -0.11 6.46 -17.46
CA TYR A 351 -1.14 7.45 -17.19
C TYR A 351 -1.70 7.96 -18.51
N LEU A 352 -3.03 7.97 -18.63
CA LEU A 352 -3.73 8.31 -19.86
C LEU A 352 -5.02 9.09 -19.59
N PRO A 353 -5.46 9.98 -20.51
CA PRO A 353 -6.70 10.74 -20.35
C PRO A 353 -7.96 9.84 -20.25
N LYS A 354 -8.94 10.25 -19.44
CA LYS A 354 -10.26 9.60 -19.40
C LYS A 354 -10.85 9.53 -20.82
N GLY A 355 -11.28 8.35 -21.25
CA GLY A 355 -11.79 8.12 -22.61
C GLY A 355 -10.90 7.28 -23.51
N TRP A 356 -9.60 7.19 -23.19
CA TRP A 356 -8.64 6.37 -23.94
C TRP A 356 -8.39 4.99 -23.35
N GLY A 357 -9.05 4.64 -22.23
CA GLY A 357 -8.83 3.38 -21.51
C GLY A 357 -8.86 2.13 -22.40
N MET A 358 -10.02 1.77 -22.96
CA MET A 358 -10.14 0.57 -23.80
C MET A 358 -9.30 0.65 -25.10
N ALA A 359 -9.08 1.85 -25.63
CA ALA A 359 -8.29 2.04 -26.85
C ALA A 359 -6.83 1.64 -26.64
N PHE A 360 -6.27 1.88 -25.45
CA PHE A 360 -4.93 1.43 -25.05
C PHE A 360 -4.92 -0.02 -24.54
N TRP A 361 -5.99 -0.42 -23.83
CA TRP A 361 -6.08 -1.74 -23.22
C TRP A 361 -6.00 -2.90 -24.23
N ILE A 362 -6.76 -2.81 -25.32
CA ILE A 362 -6.85 -3.90 -26.31
C ILE A 362 -5.49 -4.15 -27.01
N PRO A 363 -4.77 -3.14 -27.52
CA PRO A 363 -3.41 -3.31 -28.03
C PRO A 363 -2.46 -4.04 -27.09
N PHE A 364 -2.42 -3.69 -25.81
CA PHE A 364 -1.55 -4.39 -24.86
C PHE A 364 -1.89 -5.88 -24.72
N VAL A 365 -3.18 -6.22 -24.67
CA VAL A 365 -3.65 -7.62 -24.64
C VAL A 365 -3.29 -8.36 -25.93
N TYR A 366 -3.38 -7.70 -27.07
CA TYR A 366 -2.99 -8.28 -28.36
C TYR A 366 -1.49 -8.51 -28.49
N GLN A 367 -0.68 -7.73 -27.75
CA GLN A 367 0.77 -7.96 -27.61
C GLN A 367 1.14 -8.97 -26.50
N GLY A 368 0.15 -9.67 -25.95
CA GLY A 368 0.36 -10.82 -25.07
C GLY A 368 0.32 -10.51 -23.58
N ALA A 369 -0.04 -9.28 -23.19
CA ALA A 369 -0.29 -8.96 -21.79
C ALA A 369 -1.49 -9.74 -21.25
N ARG A 370 -1.35 -10.28 -20.03
CA ARG A 370 -2.43 -10.94 -19.30
C ARG A 370 -2.99 -10.01 -18.25
N VAL A 371 -4.29 -10.12 -18.02
CA VAL A 371 -5.03 -9.24 -17.10
C VAL A 371 -5.21 -9.94 -15.76
N GLY A 372 -4.79 -9.28 -14.68
CA GLY A 372 -5.07 -9.65 -13.30
C GLY A 372 -6.11 -8.72 -12.67
N GLY A 373 -6.89 -9.25 -11.73
CA GLY A 373 -7.84 -8.47 -10.91
C GLY A 373 -7.25 -8.06 -9.56
N LEU A 374 -8.13 -7.65 -8.63
CA LEU A 374 -7.74 -7.28 -7.27
C LEU A 374 -7.00 -8.40 -6.53
N GLN A 375 -7.41 -9.65 -6.71
CA GLN A 375 -6.73 -10.80 -6.11
C GLN A 375 -5.27 -10.92 -6.56
N GLU A 376 -4.99 -10.68 -7.84
CA GLU A 376 -3.61 -10.71 -8.37
C GLU A 376 -2.79 -9.54 -7.82
N SER A 377 -3.39 -8.36 -7.66
CA SER A 377 -2.76 -7.19 -7.05
C SER A 377 -2.39 -7.44 -5.57
N LEU A 378 -3.28 -8.11 -4.82
CA LEU A 378 -3.02 -8.53 -3.44
C LEU A 378 -1.88 -9.55 -3.38
N LYS A 379 -1.93 -10.60 -4.21
CA LYS A 379 -0.86 -11.62 -4.28
C LYS A 379 0.48 -11.03 -4.72
N HIS A 380 0.45 -10.08 -5.64
CA HIS A 380 1.64 -9.32 -6.03
C HIS A 380 2.23 -8.57 -4.84
N SER A 381 1.41 -7.83 -4.08
CA SER A 381 1.87 -7.08 -2.91
C SER A 381 2.43 -8.01 -1.82
N GLU A 382 1.78 -9.15 -1.59
CA GLU A 382 2.19 -10.20 -0.65
C GLU A 382 3.57 -10.77 -1.03
N TYR A 383 3.74 -11.19 -2.29
CA TYR A 383 5.01 -11.76 -2.78
C TYR A 383 6.14 -10.72 -2.86
N LYS A 384 5.79 -9.45 -3.09
CA LYS A 384 6.70 -8.30 -3.02
C LYS A 384 7.09 -7.96 -1.58
N ARG A 385 6.36 -8.48 -0.58
CA ARG A 385 6.48 -8.15 0.85
C ARG A 385 6.21 -6.67 1.16
N THR A 386 5.27 -6.05 0.43
CA THR A 386 4.87 -4.65 0.63
C THR A 386 3.46 -4.55 1.20
N PRO A 387 3.22 -3.67 2.19
CA PRO A 387 1.89 -3.51 2.78
C PRO A 387 0.90 -2.97 1.73
N HIS A 388 -0.31 -3.54 1.72
CA HIS A 388 -1.40 -3.18 0.83
C HIS A 388 -2.47 -2.37 1.58
N VAL A 389 -2.84 -1.21 1.01
CA VAL A 389 -3.93 -0.37 1.55
C VAL A 389 -5.28 -0.95 1.11
N PRO A 390 -6.31 -0.99 1.98
CA PRO A 390 -6.33 -0.53 3.36
C PRO A 390 -5.92 -1.61 4.40
N ASN A 391 -5.81 -2.87 3.99
CA ASN A 391 -5.69 -4.03 4.88
C ASN A 391 -4.49 -3.97 5.86
N ASP A 392 -3.31 -3.58 5.38
CA ASP A 392 -2.07 -3.63 6.17
C ASP A 392 -1.73 -2.30 6.87
N PHE A 393 -2.72 -1.50 7.21
CA PHE A 393 -2.52 -0.21 7.89
C PHE A 393 -3.42 -0.11 9.14
N PRO A 394 -3.12 -0.86 10.21
CA PRO A 394 -4.02 -1.02 11.36
C PRO A 394 -4.19 0.25 12.21
N ASP A 395 -3.29 1.21 12.06
CA ASP A 395 -3.27 2.52 12.73
C ASP A 395 -3.90 3.65 11.89
N CYS A 396 -4.36 3.35 10.67
CA CYS A 396 -5.08 4.28 9.79
C CYS A 396 -6.61 4.14 9.97
N PRO A 397 -7.40 5.23 9.93
CA PRO A 397 -8.86 5.16 9.97
C PRO A 397 -9.47 4.19 8.96
N ALA A 398 -8.97 4.19 7.71
CA ALA A 398 -9.45 3.29 6.67
C ALA A 398 -9.11 1.81 6.95
N GLY A 399 -7.95 1.53 7.54
CA GLY A 399 -7.59 0.17 7.94
C GLY A 399 -8.46 -0.36 9.07
N ILE A 400 -8.82 0.50 10.04
CA ILE A 400 -9.75 0.16 11.12
C ILE A 400 -11.15 -0.14 10.56
N GLN A 401 -11.64 0.66 9.62
CA GLN A 401 -12.94 0.43 8.98
C GLN A 401 -12.93 -0.88 8.18
N PHE A 402 -11.88 -1.11 7.38
CA PHE A 402 -11.73 -2.34 6.60
C PHE A 402 -11.65 -3.58 7.50
N ALA A 403 -10.91 -3.52 8.60
CA ALA A 403 -10.82 -4.64 9.55
C ALA A 403 -12.18 -5.01 10.15
N LYS A 404 -13.03 -4.02 10.49
CA LYS A 404 -14.39 -4.24 10.97
C LYS A 404 -15.30 -4.86 9.89
N GLU A 405 -15.18 -4.40 8.66
CA GLU A 405 -15.93 -5.00 7.53
C GLU A 405 -15.53 -6.45 7.30
N LEU A 406 -14.22 -6.73 7.30
CA LEU A 406 -13.67 -8.08 7.17
C LEU A 406 -14.12 -8.99 8.33
N GLU A 407 -14.10 -8.48 9.56
CA GLU A 407 -14.62 -9.18 10.75
C GLU A 407 -16.08 -9.59 10.55
N ASN A 408 -16.93 -8.66 10.13
CA ASN A 408 -18.35 -8.92 9.87
C ASN A 408 -18.54 -10.00 8.79
N ILE A 409 -17.79 -9.93 7.68
CA ILE A 409 -17.85 -10.92 6.60
C ILE A 409 -17.43 -12.31 7.12
N LEU A 410 -16.36 -12.39 7.90
CA LEU A 410 -15.86 -13.65 8.45
C LEU A 410 -16.81 -14.22 9.51
N LEU A 411 -17.40 -13.36 10.34
CA LEU A 411 -18.39 -13.73 11.35
C LEU A 411 -19.66 -14.26 10.69
N GLU A 412 -20.18 -13.61 9.65
CA GLU A 412 -21.33 -14.10 8.87
C GLU A 412 -21.03 -15.45 8.21
N LYS A 413 -19.85 -15.60 7.62
CA LYS A 413 -19.39 -16.89 7.06
C LYS A 413 -19.31 -17.98 8.14
N PHE A 414 -18.93 -17.63 9.36
CA PHE A 414 -18.90 -18.54 10.49
C PHE A 414 -20.30 -18.91 10.99
N LYS A 415 -21.20 -17.93 11.12
CA LYS A 415 -22.62 -18.13 11.52
C LYS A 415 -23.37 -19.01 10.50
N ARG A 416 -23.08 -18.86 9.20
CA ARG A 416 -23.65 -19.69 8.13
C ARG A 416 -23.26 -21.16 8.22
N ARG A 417 -22.10 -21.49 8.80
CA ARG A 417 -21.64 -22.87 8.94
C ARG A 417 -22.29 -23.54 10.16
N PRO A 418 -22.83 -24.76 10.02
CA PRO A 418 -23.41 -25.47 11.16
C PRO A 418 -22.32 -25.83 12.19
N PRO A 419 -22.64 -25.93 13.49
CA PRO A 419 -21.65 -26.10 14.56
C PRO A 419 -20.66 -27.25 14.37
N ALA A 420 -21.09 -28.38 13.80
CA ALA A 420 -20.22 -29.55 13.57
C ALA A 420 -19.28 -29.43 12.36
N LYS A 421 -19.38 -28.36 11.56
CA LYS A 421 -18.57 -28.11 10.36
C LYS A 421 -17.70 -26.85 10.48
N ARG A 422 -17.66 -26.23 11.65
CA ARG A 422 -16.81 -25.07 11.94
C ARG A 422 -15.91 -25.34 13.15
N ALA A 423 -14.77 -24.67 13.18
CA ALA A 423 -13.84 -24.76 14.29
C ALA A 423 -14.49 -24.22 15.58
N ASN A 424 -14.16 -24.84 16.71
CA ASN A 424 -14.44 -24.29 18.02
C ASN A 424 -13.18 -23.57 18.50
N TYR A 425 -13.15 -22.25 18.34
CA TYR A 425 -11.97 -21.44 18.64
C TYR A 425 -11.70 -21.33 20.15
N VAL A 426 -12.73 -21.49 20.99
CA VAL A 426 -12.55 -21.62 22.45
C VAL A 426 -11.67 -22.81 22.78
N LYS A 427 -11.96 -23.99 22.21
CA LYS A 427 -11.16 -25.20 22.45
C LYS A 427 -9.75 -25.13 21.86
N LEU A 428 -9.59 -24.41 20.76
CA LEU A 428 -8.29 -24.23 20.09
C LEU A 428 -7.44 -23.13 20.74
N GLY A 429 -8.00 -22.39 21.69
CA GLY A 429 -7.33 -21.31 22.39
C GLY A 429 -7.17 -20.03 21.57
N THR A 430 -7.96 -19.85 20.51
CA THR A 430 -7.92 -18.64 19.67
C THR A 430 -8.98 -17.65 20.15
N LEU A 431 -8.54 -16.53 20.72
CA LEU A 431 -9.42 -15.51 21.29
C LEU A 431 -10.17 -14.71 20.22
N ALA A 432 -9.44 -14.22 19.22
CA ALA A 432 -9.94 -13.35 18.16
C ALA A 432 -9.64 -13.95 16.78
N PRO A 433 -10.47 -14.88 16.26
CA PRO A 433 -10.21 -15.54 14.97
C PRO A 433 -10.53 -14.67 13.74
N PHE A 434 -11.31 -13.59 13.91
CA PHE A 434 -11.84 -12.77 12.81
C PHE A 434 -11.30 -11.34 12.76
N LEU A 435 -10.48 -10.96 13.73
CA LEU A 435 -9.78 -9.68 13.75
C LEU A 435 -8.44 -9.84 14.48
N CYS A 436 -7.55 -8.89 14.31
CA CYS A 436 -6.33 -8.80 15.10
C CYS A 436 -6.51 -7.75 16.21
N PRO A 437 -6.57 -8.13 17.50
CA PRO A 437 -6.87 -7.21 18.61
C PRO A 437 -5.65 -6.35 19.01
N TRP A 438 -5.12 -5.56 18.08
CA TRP A 438 -3.90 -4.75 18.24
C TRP A 438 -3.93 -3.85 19.49
N GLY A 439 -5.06 -3.19 19.73
CA GLY A 439 -5.23 -2.28 20.86
C GLY A 439 -5.20 -2.99 22.20
N GLN A 440 -5.64 -4.26 22.28
CA GLN A 440 -5.52 -5.05 23.52
C GLN A 440 -4.12 -5.66 23.65
N LEU A 441 -3.58 -6.22 22.57
CA LEU A 441 -2.21 -6.76 22.55
C LEU A 441 -1.18 -5.73 23.05
N THR A 442 -1.26 -4.50 22.55
CA THR A 442 -0.33 -3.43 22.93
C THR A 442 -0.51 -2.96 24.37
N ARG A 443 -1.75 -2.93 24.89
CA ARG A 443 -2.05 -2.67 26.30
C ARG A 443 -1.48 -3.75 27.21
N ASP A 444 -1.70 -5.01 26.89
CA ASP A 444 -1.25 -6.14 27.69
C ASP A 444 0.29 -6.17 27.78
N TRP A 445 0.98 -5.90 26.68
CA TRP A 445 2.45 -5.75 26.66
C TRP A 445 2.96 -4.53 27.45
N GLU A 446 2.26 -3.39 27.39
CA GLU A 446 2.60 -2.21 28.19
C GLU A 446 2.50 -2.51 29.70
N VAL A 447 1.41 -3.13 30.14
CA VAL A 447 1.20 -3.53 31.54
C VAL A 447 2.30 -4.49 31.99
N ARG A 448 2.63 -5.46 31.16
CA ARG A 448 3.69 -6.43 31.45
C ARG A 448 5.07 -5.79 31.59
N ASN A 449 5.40 -4.82 30.74
CA ASN A 449 6.68 -4.12 30.81
C ASN A 449 6.79 -3.28 32.09
N LYS A 450 5.72 -2.56 32.45
CA LYS A 450 5.66 -1.78 33.71
C LYS A 450 5.86 -2.67 34.94
N ALA A 451 5.20 -3.84 34.97
CA ALA A 451 5.36 -4.80 36.06
C ALA A 451 6.80 -5.36 36.16
N GLN A 452 7.48 -5.56 35.02
CA GLN A 452 8.88 -5.98 35.02
C GLN A 452 9.81 -4.89 35.55
N GLU A 453 9.63 -3.63 35.13
CA GLU A 453 10.41 -2.50 35.64
C GLU A 453 10.25 -2.33 37.16
N GLU A 454 9.03 -2.43 37.69
CA GLU A 454 8.76 -2.36 39.14
C GLU A 454 9.42 -3.52 39.93
N SER A 455 9.49 -4.72 39.34
CA SER A 455 10.18 -5.87 39.95
C SER A 455 11.71 -5.73 39.99
N VAL A 456 12.31 -5.06 38.99
CA VAL A 456 13.76 -4.81 38.94
C VAL A 456 14.16 -3.69 39.91
N VAL A 457 13.32 -2.67 40.05
CA VAL A 457 13.55 -1.57 41.00
C VAL A 457 13.48 -2.07 42.46
N THR A 458 12.55 -2.97 42.78
CA THR A 458 12.44 -3.57 44.13
C THR A 458 13.62 -4.49 44.49
N LEU A 459 14.14 -5.29 43.54
CA LEU A 459 15.34 -6.10 43.75
C LEU A 459 16.63 -5.26 43.90
N SER A 460 16.68 -4.06 43.32
CA SER A 460 17.81 -3.14 43.45
C SER A 460 17.87 -2.38 44.79
N ALA A 461 16.74 -2.31 45.51
CA ALA A 461 16.67 -1.68 46.83
C ALA A 461 17.19 -2.60 47.96
N ASP A 462 17.10 -3.92 47.79
CA ASP A 462 17.48 -4.91 48.81
C ASP A 462 18.97 -5.32 48.78
N SER A 463 19.79 -4.72 47.91
CA SER A 463 21.22 -5.03 47.76
C SER A 463 22.18 -3.96 48.29
N LYS A 464 21.71 -3.06 49.18
CA LYS A 464 22.59 -2.18 49.97
C LYS A 464 22.55 -2.52 51.46
N SER A 465 23.25 -3.59 51.84
CA SER A 465 23.90 -3.63 53.14
C SER A 465 25.25 -4.36 53.04
N CYS A 466 26.24 -3.84 53.76
CA CYS A 466 27.64 -4.27 53.89
C CYS A 466 28.61 -3.97 52.73
N ALA A 467 29.34 -2.85 52.84
CA ALA A 467 30.75 -2.89 53.29
C ALA A 467 31.36 -1.48 53.29
N THR A 468 31.93 -1.13 54.43
CA THR A 468 32.82 0.00 54.71
C THR A 468 34.09 -0.08 53.85
N GLU A 469 34.53 1.02 53.22
CA GLU A 469 35.92 1.54 53.33
C GLU A 469 36.22 2.76 52.43
N ARG A 470 36.72 3.80 53.11
CA ARG A 470 37.85 4.69 52.77
C ARG A 470 37.86 5.50 51.46
N GLN A 471 37.68 6.80 51.66
CA GLN A 471 38.18 7.88 50.81
C GLN A 471 39.71 7.89 50.72
N VAL A 472 40.25 8.02 49.51
CA VAL A 472 41.49 8.77 49.23
C VAL A 472 41.31 9.51 47.89
N PRO A 473 41.59 10.83 47.83
CA PRO A 473 41.52 11.64 46.61
C PRO A 473 42.92 11.82 45.97
N CYS A 474 43.01 11.94 44.64
CA CYS A 474 44.11 12.64 43.95
C CYS A 474 43.71 13.05 42.52
N GLU A 475 43.84 14.35 42.24
CA GLU A 475 43.80 15.04 40.94
C GLU A 475 45.18 14.95 40.20
N PRO A 476 45.55 15.78 39.18
CA PRO A 476 45.05 15.88 37.81
C PRO A 476 46.17 15.78 36.70
N LYS A 477 45.77 15.37 35.46
CA LYS A 477 46.21 15.76 34.06
C LYS A 477 47.72 15.85 33.68
N PRO A 478 48.17 15.56 32.42
CA PRO A 478 47.73 16.20 31.15
C PRO A 478 47.62 15.23 29.93
N GLY A 479 46.76 15.46 28.95
CA GLY A 479 46.94 16.44 27.87
C GLY A 479 47.40 15.72 26.59
N LEU A 480 46.45 15.24 25.77
CA LEU A 480 46.72 14.89 24.38
C LEU A 480 45.58 15.44 23.51
N ILE A 481 45.97 16.29 22.58
CA ILE A 481 45.13 16.93 21.57
C ILE A 481 44.74 15.85 20.56
N ILE A 482 43.44 15.60 20.41
CA ILE A 482 42.87 14.92 19.24
C ILE A 482 41.74 15.80 18.74
N GLU A 483 41.84 16.10 17.45
CA GLU A 483 41.05 17.05 16.69
C GLU A 483 39.55 16.76 16.70
N ASP A 484 38.78 17.84 16.80
CA ASP A 484 37.32 17.86 16.79
C ASP A 484 36.74 17.33 15.49
N SER A 485 35.93 16.27 15.62
CA SER A 485 34.83 15.97 14.70
C SER A 485 33.60 15.58 15.51
N GLN A 486 33.16 16.51 16.37
CA GLN A 486 31.90 16.46 17.12
C GLN A 486 30.95 17.54 16.60
N GLY A 487 30.41 17.32 15.39
CA GLY A 487 29.33 18.15 14.84
C GLY A 487 27.97 17.44 14.80
N ASP A 488 27.96 16.13 14.54
CA ASP A 488 26.74 15.42 14.13
C ASP A 488 25.96 14.78 15.30
N MET A 489 26.62 14.41 16.41
CA MET A 489 25.95 13.70 17.51
C MET A 489 25.18 14.60 18.48
N MET A 490 25.54 15.87 18.57
CA MET A 490 24.83 16.83 19.45
C MET A 490 23.45 17.17 18.85
N GLU A 491 23.36 17.26 17.50
CA GLU A 491 22.10 17.45 16.79
C GLU A 491 21.17 16.21 16.92
N GLU A 492 21.71 14.99 16.89
CA GLU A 492 20.91 13.75 17.06
C GLU A 492 20.24 13.61 18.44
N MET A 493 20.93 13.97 19.53
CA MET A 493 20.32 13.96 20.88
C MET A 493 19.31 15.08 21.07
N THR A 494 19.55 16.26 20.50
CA THR A 494 18.62 17.38 20.59
C THR A 494 17.34 17.16 19.78
N GLN A 495 17.39 16.50 18.62
CA GLN A 495 16.19 16.21 17.82
C GLN A 495 15.28 15.15 18.46
N ILE A 496 15.84 14.11 19.10
CA ILE A 496 15.04 13.12 19.85
C ILE A 496 14.48 13.72 21.15
N GLN A 497 15.22 14.63 21.80
CA GLN A 497 14.68 15.39 22.93
C GLN A 497 13.62 16.42 22.50
N ASN A 498 13.71 16.99 21.30
CA ASN A 498 12.73 17.94 20.77
C ASN A 498 11.41 17.26 20.42
N LEU A 499 11.41 15.98 20.02
CA LEU A 499 10.19 15.17 19.87
C LEU A 499 9.37 15.04 21.16
N CYS A 500 10.00 15.17 22.34
CA CYS A 500 9.30 15.07 23.63
C CYS A 500 9.23 16.42 24.39
N LYS A 501 9.61 17.55 23.77
CA LYS A 501 9.62 18.88 24.43
C LYS A 501 8.48 19.83 24.02
N GLU A 502 7.78 19.60 22.90
CA GLU A 502 6.71 20.52 22.46
C GLU A 502 5.28 20.06 22.78
N ASP A 503 5.04 18.77 23.06
CA ASP A 503 3.71 18.29 23.45
C ASP A 503 3.61 18.10 24.96
N GLY A 504 2.89 19.01 25.63
CA GLY A 504 2.45 18.80 27.00
C GLY A 504 1.64 17.51 27.08
N ALA A 505 2.21 16.48 27.72
CA ALA A 505 1.64 15.18 28.09
C ALA A 505 0.19 14.91 27.65
N ALA A 506 -0.05 14.83 26.34
CA ALA A 506 -1.26 14.25 25.79
C ALA A 506 -0.98 12.75 25.72
N THR A 507 -1.34 12.01 26.77
CA THR A 507 -1.29 10.54 26.75
C THR A 507 -2.22 10.06 25.63
N SER A 508 -1.66 9.79 24.45
CA SER A 508 -2.41 9.19 23.37
C SER A 508 -2.84 7.79 23.81
N SER A 509 -4.12 7.47 23.63
CA SER A 509 -4.70 6.19 24.04
C SER A 509 -4.47 5.08 23.00
N GLY A 510 -3.90 5.43 21.85
CA GLY A 510 -3.74 4.57 20.68
C GLY A 510 -2.42 3.81 20.63
N PHE A 511 -2.26 3.00 19.59
CA PHE A 511 -0.97 2.44 19.17
C PHE A 511 -0.64 3.00 17.78
N PHE A 512 0.63 2.98 17.41
CA PHE A 512 1.05 3.26 16.04
C PHE A 512 2.06 2.23 15.53
N VAL A 513 2.27 2.23 14.22
CA VAL A 513 3.28 1.39 13.57
C VAL A 513 4.56 2.19 13.32
N LEU A 514 5.69 1.66 13.79
CA LEU A 514 7.01 2.24 13.58
C LEU A 514 7.39 2.21 12.10
N ARG A 515 7.59 3.41 11.51
CA ARG A 515 7.98 3.58 10.10
C ARG A 515 9.31 4.33 9.91
N ASN A 516 10.01 4.67 11.00
CA ASN A 516 11.31 5.32 10.92
C ASN A 516 12.35 4.35 10.32
N ARG A 517 12.88 4.68 9.14
CA ARG A 517 13.77 3.79 8.39
C ARG A 517 15.12 3.56 9.09
N LYS A 518 15.63 4.55 9.84
CA LYS A 518 16.90 4.40 10.57
C LYS A 518 16.75 3.34 11.66
N LEU A 519 15.69 3.44 12.46
CA LEU A 519 15.38 2.50 13.55
C LEU A 519 15.03 1.11 13.01
N LEU A 520 14.22 1.03 11.95
CA LEU A 520 13.88 -0.26 11.34
C LEU A 520 15.13 -0.98 10.79
N LYS A 521 16.12 -0.24 10.23
CA LYS A 521 17.39 -0.84 9.79
C LYS A 521 18.18 -1.43 10.96
N GLN A 522 18.21 -0.75 12.10
CA GLN A 522 18.86 -1.24 13.32
C GLN A 522 18.13 -2.49 13.87
N LEU A 523 16.80 -2.46 13.95
CA LEU A 523 16.00 -3.61 14.36
C LEU A 523 16.17 -4.80 13.41
N SER A 524 16.23 -4.54 12.09
CA SER A 524 16.51 -5.56 11.07
C SER A 524 17.85 -6.25 11.32
N ALA A 525 18.90 -5.50 11.66
CA ALA A 525 20.21 -6.06 12.00
C ALA A 525 20.15 -6.98 13.23
N ARG A 526 19.41 -6.60 14.28
CA ARG A 526 19.24 -7.41 15.50
C ARG A 526 18.41 -8.68 15.29
N CYS A 527 17.47 -8.68 14.34
CA CYS A 527 16.66 -9.86 14.03
C CYS A 527 17.44 -10.94 13.26
N ARG A 528 18.62 -10.61 12.71
CA ARG A 528 19.45 -11.57 11.98
C ARG A 528 20.34 -12.35 12.95
N PRO A 529 20.51 -13.68 12.75
CA PRO A 529 21.46 -14.45 13.53
C PRO A 529 22.89 -13.97 13.22
N SER A 530 23.72 -13.87 14.26
CA SER A 530 25.10 -13.37 14.11
C SER A 530 26.10 -14.43 13.62
N CYS A 531 25.70 -15.71 13.57
CA CYS A 531 26.51 -16.79 13.00
C CYS A 531 25.64 -17.97 12.49
N GLY A 532 25.98 -18.57 11.34
CA GLY A 532 25.32 -19.76 10.79
C GLY A 532 26.08 -20.41 9.64
N LYS A 533 26.05 -21.76 9.56
CA LYS A 533 26.70 -22.54 8.48
C LYS A 533 26.10 -22.15 7.12
N GLY A 534 26.92 -21.57 6.24
CA GLY A 534 26.56 -21.26 4.85
C GLY A 534 26.24 -19.79 4.55
N GLN A 535 26.28 -18.88 5.53
CA GLN A 535 26.31 -17.45 5.23
C GLN A 535 27.74 -17.04 4.87
N ARG A 536 27.91 -16.30 3.76
CA ARG A 536 29.10 -15.45 3.60
C ARG A 536 29.13 -14.56 4.84
N VAL A 537 30.17 -14.65 5.65
CA VAL A 537 30.49 -13.68 6.71
C VAL A 537 30.44 -12.32 6.02
N ARG A 538 29.33 -11.59 6.19
CA ARG A 538 29.31 -10.20 5.76
C ARG A 538 30.13 -9.48 6.79
N PRO A 539 31.24 -8.85 6.39
CA PRO A 539 31.99 -8.10 7.37
C PRO A 539 31.05 -7.03 7.90
N ALA A 540 30.97 -6.89 9.21
CA ALA A 540 30.27 -5.81 9.90
C ALA A 540 30.84 -4.41 9.52
N SER A 541 31.68 -4.31 8.49
CA SER A 541 32.52 -3.17 8.13
C SER A 541 32.05 -2.38 6.90
N LYS A 542 30.81 -2.54 6.42
CA LYS A 542 30.24 -1.65 5.37
C LYS A 542 29.12 -0.72 5.82
N VAL A 543 28.73 -0.80 7.09
CA VAL A 543 27.93 0.25 7.72
C VAL A 543 28.61 0.50 9.06
N GLY A 544 29.09 1.72 9.31
CA GLY A 544 29.66 2.13 10.60
C GLY A 544 28.60 2.18 11.71
N GLN A 545 27.81 1.11 11.87
CA GLN A 545 26.80 0.97 12.89
C GLN A 545 27.46 0.39 14.13
N LYS A 546 27.81 1.29 15.05
CA LYS A 546 28.04 0.98 16.46
C LYS A 546 26.84 0.17 16.96
N GLU A 547 27.08 -0.94 17.65
CA GLU A 547 26.02 -1.72 18.28
C GLU A 547 25.16 -0.78 19.14
N MET A 548 23.87 -0.74 18.86
CA MET A 548 22.91 0.06 19.60
C MET A 548 22.94 -0.39 21.07
N THR A 549 23.18 0.52 22.02
CA THR A 549 22.82 0.25 23.42
C THR A 549 21.31 0.35 23.57
N GLU A 550 20.71 -0.39 24.51
CA GLU A 550 19.26 -0.30 24.78
C GLU A 550 18.80 1.16 24.98
N ASP A 551 19.71 2.01 25.44
CA ASP A 551 19.56 3.46 25.62
C ASP A 551 19.05 4.24 24.41
N ALA A 552 19.32 3.81 23.17
CA ALA A 552 18.88 4.54 21.98
C ALA A 552 17.36 4.41 21.71
N LEU A 553 16.73 3.33 22.19
CA LEU A 553 15.28 3.13 22.07
C LEU A 553 14.52 3.56 23.32
N LEU A 554 15.19 3.71 24.47
CA LEU A 554 14.57 4.14 25.72
C LEU A 554 13.75 5.45 25.59
N PRO A 555 14.19 6.49 24.86
CA PRO A 555 13.38 7.69 24.66
C PRO A 555 12.06 7.40 23.94
N ILE A 556 12.09 6.52 22.95
CA ILE A 556 10.91 6.12 22.18
C ILE A 556 9.95 5.33 23.07
N PHE A 557 10.47 4.41 23.89
CA PHE A 557 9.63 3.66 24.82
C PHE A 557 8.99 4.54 25.89
N LYS A 558 9.71 5.56 26.36
CA LYS A 558 9.18 6.51 27.34
C LYS A 558 8.08 7.39 26.75
N CYS A 559 8.27 7.92 25.54
CA CYS A 559 7.29 8.80 24.91
C CYS A 559 6.14 7.99 24.25
N TYR A 560 6.40 6.74 23.84
CA TYR A 560 5.46 5.89 23.10
C TYR A 560 5.52 4.40 23.52
N PRO A 561 4.70 3.96 24.48
CA PRO A 561 4.75 2.59 24.97
C PRO A 561 4.06 1.55 24.05
N ARG A 562 3.17 1.98 23.14
CA ARG A 562 2.34 1.10 22.31
C ARG A 562 2.74 1.14 20.83
N VAL A 563 3.81 0.40 20.51
CA VAL A 563 4.40 0.41 19.18
C VAL A 563 4.33 -0.96 18.51
N LEU A 564 3.88 -0.98 17.26
CA LEU A 564 3.91 -2.13 16.38
C LEU A 564 4.99 -2.02 15.32
N VAL A 565 5.51 -3.16 14.86
CA VAL A 565 6.51 -3.25 13.79
C VAL A 565 6.01 -4.19 12.71
N TRP A 566 6.06 -3.73 11.45
CA TRP A 566 5.78 -4.56 10.29
C TRP A 566 6.89 -5.60 10.11
N VAL A 567 6.51 -6.86 9.95
CA VAL A 567 7.45 -7.98 9.80
C VAL A 567 7.04 -8.89 8.65
N SER A 568 8.06 -9.47 8.03
CA SER A 568 7.94 -10.59 7.11
C SER A 568 8.35 -11.88 7.81
N LEU A 569 7.66 -12.96 7.50
CA LEU A 569 7.80 -14.25 8.13
C LEU A 569 7.95 -15.32 7.06
N SER A 570 9.01 -16.12 7.16
CA SER A 570 9.25 -17.25 6.27
C SER A 570 9.25 -18.55 7.05
N LEU A 571 8.34 -19.46 6.75
CA LEU A 571 8.29 -20.77 7.41
C LEU A 571 9.55 -21.57 7.07
N LEU A 572 10.16 -22.18 8.09
CA LEU A 572 11.35 -23.02 7.89
C LEU A 572 11.03 -24.34 7.19
N ARG A 573 9.79 -24.81 7.32
CA ARG A 573 9.33 -26.14 6.92
C ARG A 573 7.95 -26.05 6.28
N LYS A 574 7.46 -27.20 5.81
CA LYS A 574 6.12 -27.33 5.21
C LYS A 574 5.06 -26.74 6.13
N GLY A 575 4.26 -25.85 5.56
CA GLY A 575 3.12 -25.19 6.19
C GLY A 575 2.68 -24.03 5.31
N SER A 576 1.43 -23.63 5.47
CA SER A 576 0.86 -22.43 4.86
C SER A 576 0.34 -21.56 6.01
N PRO A 577 0.88 -20.36 6.23
CA PRO A 577 0.29 -19.43 7.17
C PRO A 577 -1.10 -19.02 6.66
N GLU A 578 -1.97 -18.62 7.58
CA GLU A 578 -3.34 -18.19 7.28
C GLU A 578 -3.57 -16.78 7.84
N LEU A 579 -4.65 -16.14 7.37
CA LEU A 579 -5.14 -14.88 7.91
C LEU A 579 -5.35 -14.96 9.43
N HIS A 580 -4.91 -13.93 10.16
CA HIS A 580 -4.99 -13.83 11.62
C HIS A 580 -4.20 -14.90 12.38
N ALA A 581 -3.23 -15.56 11.74
CA ALA A 581 -2.31 -16.45 12.45
C ALA A 581 -1.56 -15.68 13.55
N MET A 582 -1.40 -16.34 14.69
CA MET A 582 -0.74 -15.82 15.87
C MET A 582 0.77 -16.05 15.75
N ILE A 583 1.54 -14.99 16.02
CA ILE A 583 2.99 -15.02 16.12
C ILE A 583 3.33 -15.11 17.60
N CYS A 584 4.01 -16.17 18.01
CA CYS A 584 4.31 -16.48 19.40
C CYS A 584 5.82 -16.61 19.63
N ILE A 585 6.24 -16.30 20.86
CA ILE A 585 7.62 -16.43 21.32
C ILE A 585 7.90 -17.92 21.62
N PRO A 586 8.96 -18.53 21.04
CA PRO A 586 9.36 -19.89 21.37
C PRO A 586 9.94 -19.96 22.79
N THR A 587 9.67 -21.05 23.51
CA THR A 587 10.36 -21.29 24.80
C THR A 587 11.76 -21.86 24.56
N GLN A 588 12.57 -21.91 25.63
CA GLN A 588 13.91 -22.50 25.55
C GLN A 588 13.84 -23.99 25.19
N GLU A 589 12.84 -24.72 25.67
CA GLU A 589 12.59 -26.13 25.32
C GLU A 589 12.29 -26.28 23.84
N ASP A 590 11.47 -25.40 23.27
CA ASP A 590 11.11 -25.43 21.84
C ASP A 590 12.39 -25.29 20.98
N LEU A 591 13.30 -24.38 21.35
CA LEU A 591 14.59 -24.19 20.66
C LEU A 591 15.55 -25.36 20.83
N LEU A 592 15.62 -25.94 22.03
CA LEU A 592 16.45 -27.12 22.31
C LEU A 592 15.96 -28.36 21.54
N GLN A 593 14.65 -28.55 21.43
CA GLN A 593 14.08 -29.61 20.61
C GLN A 593 14.40 -29.42 19.13
N LEU A 594 14.32 -28.20 18.63
CA LEU A 594 14.67 -27.89 17.23
C LEU A 594 16.15 -28.17 16.93
N ASN A 595 17.02 -28.03 17.93
CA ASN A 595 18.44 -28.39 17.80
C ASN A 595 18.67 -29.90 17.81
N LYS A 596 17.91 -30.65 18.61
CA LYS A 596 18.02 -32.11 18.72
C LYS A 596 17.50 -32.81 17.47
N ASP A 597 16.33 -32.39 17.00
CA ASP A 597 15.71 -32.92 15.79
C ASP A 597 15.43 -31.78 14.81
N GLN A 598 16.22 -31.75 13.73
CA GLN A 598 15.97 -30.78 12.68
C GLN A 598 14.56 -30.95 12.12
N LEU A 599 14.02 -32.19 12.04
CA LEU A 599 12.71 -32.53 11.49
C LEU A 599 11.51 -32.02 12.31
N PHE A 600 11.77 -31.56 13.53
CA PHE A 600 10.76 -31.06 14.44
C PHE A 600 9.94 -29.92 13.82
N CYS A 601 8.64 -30.14 13.69
CA CYS A 601 7.73 -29.15 13.10
C CYS A 601 7.37 -28.02 14.07
N GLY A 602 7.49 -28.26 15.38
CA GLY A 602 7.05 -27.39 16.45
C GLY A 602 6.13 -28.12 17.43
N PRO A 603 5.87 -27.53 18.60
CA PRO A 603 5.00 -28.11 19.62
C PRO A 603 3.51 -28.02 19.24
N GLN A 604 2.65 -28.74 19.98
CA GLN A 604 1.19 -28.60 19.90
C GLN A 604 0.65 -27.86 21.13
N GLU A 605 -0.34 -26.99 20.89
CA GLU A 605 -1.09 -26.31 21.94
C GLU A 605 -2.03 -27.30 22.66
N PRO A 606 -2.06 -27.29 24.02
CA PRO A 606 -3.06 -28.05 24.76
C PRO A 606 -4.48 -27.56 24.47
N LYS A 607 -5.46 -28.47 24.52
CA LYS A 607 -6.87 -28.11 24.31
C LYS A 607 -7.41 -27.35 25.51
N HIS A 608 -8.07 -26.23 25.22
CA HIS A 608 -8.74 -25.39 26.22
C HIS A 608 -10.15 -25.91 26.53
N SER A 609 -10.63 -25.69 27.75
CA SER A 609 -11.98 -26.09 28.16
C SER A 609 -13.02 -25.06 27.71
N ASP A 610 -14.11 -25.52 27.09
CA ASP A 610 -15.20 -24.65 26.64
C ASP A 610 -16.23 -24.46 27.75
N ILE A 611 -15.95 -23.49 28.63
CA ILE A 611 -16.80 -23.13 29.77
C ILE A 611 -18.13 -22.46 29.36
N PHE A 612 -18.23 -21.98 28.12
CA PHE A 612 -19.40 -21.25 27.63
C PHE A 612 -20.46 -22.18 27.02
N LYS A 613 -20.07 -23.37 26.59
CA LYS A 613 -20.98 -24.36 26.00
C LYS A 613 -22.23 -24.61 26.86
N HIS A 614 -22.05 -24.83 28.16
CA HIS A 614 -23.18 -25.10 29.06
C HIS A 614 -24.10 -23.88 29.23
N LYS A 615 -23.52 -22.67 29.30
CA LYS A 615 -24.29 -21.41 29.36
C LYS A 615 -25.16 -21.22 28.11
N ILE A 616 -24.62 -21.52 26.93
CA ILE A 616 -25.33 -21.40 25.65
C ILE A 616 -26.48 -22.42 25.54
N LEU A 617 -26.27 -23.66 25.99
CA LEU A 617 -27.33 -24.67 26.02
C LEU A 617 -28.49 -24.24 26.93
N LYS A 618 -28.20 -23.76 28.13
CA LYS A 618 -29.21 -23.24 29.08
C LYS A 618 -29.99 -22.06 28.49
N LEU A 619 -29.33 -21.17 27.74
CA LEU A 619 -29.98 -20.06 27.03
C LEU A 619 -30.91 -20.55 25.91
N LYS A 620 -30.51 -21.56 25.14
CA LYS A 620 -31.36 -22.15 24.09
C LYS A 620 -32.60 -22.83 24.68
N GLU A 621 -32.45 -23.52 25.80
CA GLU A 621 -33.58 -24.12 26.52
C GLU A 621 -34.56 -23.06 27.04
N ARG A 622 -34.05 -21.97 27.63
CA ARG A 622 -34.86 -20.82 28.06
C ARG A 622 -35.61 -20.19 26.89
N LYS A 623 -34.95 -19.95 25.75
CA LYS A 623 -35.58 -19.44 24.52
C LYS A 623 -36.66 -20.38 23.99
N LYS A 624 -36.42 -21.70 24.01
CA LYS A 624 -37.42 -22.71 23.63
C LYS A 624 -38.63 -22.69 24.57
N LYS A 625 -38.41 -22.61 25.89
CA LYS A 625 -39.48 -22.50 26.89
C LYS A 625 -40.33 -21.23 26.69
N LYS A 626 -39.69 -20.08 26.48
CA LYS A 626 -40.35 -18.79 26.20
C LYS A 626 -41.18 -18.83 24.91
N ASN A 627 -40.66 -19.43 23.83
CA ASN A 627 -41.40 -19.57 22.57
C ASN A 627 -42.53 -20.62 22.63
N SER A 628 -42.46 -21.58 23.55
CA SER A 628 -43.49 -22.63 23.71
C SER A 628 -44.69 -22.25 24.58
N GLY A 629 -44.76 -21.00 25.08
CA GLY A 629 -45.95 -20.47 25.76
C GLY A 629 -46.35 -21.13 27.08
N LYS A 630 -45.50 -21.99 27.69
CA LYS A 630 -45.78 -22.54 29.02
C LYS A 630 -45.34 -21.55 30.10
N ALA A 631 -46.31 -20.84 30.69
CA ALA A 631 -46.13 -20.17 31.96
C ALA A 631 -45.69 -21.20 33.02
N PRO A 632 -44.70 -20.90 33.88
CA PRO A 632 -44.49 -21.71 35.06
C PRO A 632 -45.59 -21.40 36.06
N GLU A 633 -46.37 -22.42 36.44
CA GLU A 633 -47.15 -22.37 37.66
C GLU A 633 -46.21 -22.15 38.85
N SER A 634 -46.64 -21.26 39.73
CA SER A 634 -45.93 -20.71 40.87
C SER A 634 -45.37 -21.78 41.82
N GLY A 635 -44.08 -21.69 42.12
CA GLY A 635 -43.51 -22.11 43.39
C GLY A 635 -42.75 -20.92 43.98
N ALA A 636 -43.30 -20.31 45.02
CA ALA A 636 -42.75 -19.14 45.68
C ALA A 636 -41.51 -19.53 46.51
N SER A 637 -40.31 -19.27 46.00
CA SER A 637 -39.08 -19.01 46.77
C SER A 637 -37.93 -18.75 45.79
N ASP A 638 -37.80 -17.49 45.38
CA ASP A 638 -36.53 -16.79 45.04
C ASP A 638 -36.90 -15.51 44.29
N ALA A 639 -37.55 -14.60 45.02
CA ALA A 639 -37.88 -13.26 44.55
C ALA A 639 -36.89 -12.25 45.15
N LEU A 640 -35.59 -12.45 44.93
CA LEU A 640 -34.54 -11.46 45.21
C LEU A 640 -33.38 -11.67 44.23
N GLU A 641 -33.55 -11.22 42.97
CA GLU A 641 -32.49 -10.70 42.09
C GLU A 641 -33.08 -10.30 40.72
N GLU A 642 -34.11 -9.44 40.72
CA GLU A 642 -34.42 -8.64 39.53
C GLU A 642 -33.64 -7.32 39.61
N LYS A 643 -32.34 -7.40 39.30
CA LYS A 643 -31.55 -6.21 38.94
C LYS A 643 -31.09 -6.36 37.50
N ALA A 644 -31.61 -5.47 36.65
CA ALA A 644 -31.12 -5.02 35.35
C ALA A 644 -30.14 -5.99 34.65
N VAL A 645 -30.67 -7.00 33.97
CA VAL A 645 -29.86 -7.80 33.03
C VAL A 645 -29.87 -7.06 31.70
N GLU A 646 -28.80 -6.30 31.44
CA GLU A 646 -28.42 -5.89 30.08
C GLU A 646 -28.61 -7.07 29.12
N GLU A 647 -29.20 -6.84 27.95
CA GLU A 647 -29.35 -7.89 26.95
C GLU A 647 -28.01 -8.61 26.74
N PRO A 648 -27.92 -9.93 27.01
CA PRO A 648 -26.64 -10.62 26.91
C PRO A 648 -26.19 -10.58 25.45
N LYS A 649 -25.04 -9.93 25.20
CA LYS A 649 -24.29 -10.02 23.94
C LYS A 649 -24.38 -11.45 23.41
N GLU A 650 -24.72 -11.59 22.13
CA GLU A 650 -25.06 -12.87 21.50
C GLU A 650 -23.92 -13.91 21.70
N LEU A 651 -24.07 -14.81 22.68
CA LEU A 651 -23.08 -15.86 22.93
C LEU A 651 -23.13 -16.89 21.80
N ILE A 652 -22.10 -16.88 20.95
CA ILE A 652 -21.98 -17.81 19.82
C ILE A 652 -21.13 -18.99 20.24
N LEU A 653 -21.67 -20.21 20.07
CA LEU A 653 -20.96 -21.45 20.43
C LEU A 653 -19.61 -21.53 19.73
N GLY A 654 -18.53 -21.70 20.48
CA GLY A 654 -17.17 -21.83 19.95
C GLY A 654 -16.46 -20.51 19.63
N LEU A 655 -17.02 -19.37 20.05
CA LEU A 655 -16.34 -18.07 20.11
C LEU A 655 -16.23 -17.59 21.55
N TRP A 656 -15.22 -16.78 21.82
CA TRP A 656 -15.07 -16.08 23.09
C TRP A 656 -16.02 -14.87 23.13
N PRO A 657 -16.66 -14.59 24.28
CA PRO A 657 -17.43 -13.36 24.46
C PRO A 657 -16.50 -12.16 24.71
N ASP A 658 -16.97 -10.96 24.36
CA ASP A 658 -16.33 -9.73 24.78
C ASP A 658 -16.66 -9.38 26.24
N PRO A 659 -15.73 -8.78 27.01
CA PRO A 659 -14.35 -8.49 26.63
C PRO A 659 -13.45 -9.73 26.64
N LEU A 660 -12.44 -9.76 25.76
CA LEU A 660 -11.46 -10.84 25.72
C LEU A 660 -10.57 -10.82 26.98
N PRO A 661 -10.11 -11.99 27.47
CA PRO A 661 -9.07 -12.06 28.51
C PRO A 661 -7.72 -11.54 27.98
N ASP A 662 -6.70 -11.49 28.84
CA ASP A 662 -5.32 -11.14 28.45
C ASP A 662 -4.89 -11.98 27.23
N VAL A 663 -4.59 -11.29 26.13
CA VAL A 663 -4.32 -11.93 24.84
C VAL A 663 -2.88 -12.46 24.80
N THR A 664 -1.98 -11.91 25.61
CA THR A 664 -0.56 -12.28 25.63
C THR A 664 -0.30 -13.61 26.33
N SER A 665 -1.02 -13.89 27.42
CA SER A 665 -0.77 -15.03 28.31
C SER A 665 -1.81 -16.16 28.22
N HIS A 666 -2.84 -16.01 27.38
CA HIS A 666 -3.91 -17.00 27.26
C HIS A 666 -3.45 -18.39 26.81
N CYS A 667 -2.46 -18.47 25.92
CA CYS A 667 -1.95 -19.74 25.39
C CYS A 667 -0.62 -20.14 26.03
N ALA A 668 -0.21 -21.40 25.83
CA ALA A 668 1.03 -21.90 26.41
C ALA A 668 2.28 -21.12 25.96
N ARG A 669 2.24 -20.52 24.75
CA ARG A 669 3.29 -19.63 24.25
C ARG A 669 2.79 -18.20 24.26
N ILE A 670 3.68 -17.31 24.70
CA ILE A 670 3.42 -15.87 24.77
C ILE A 670 3.16 -15.34 23.36
N LEU A 671 2.05 -14.64 23.19
CA LEU A 671 1.70 -14.00 21.93
C LEU A 671 2.49 -12.70 21.73
N LEU A 672 3.13 -12.58 20.58
CA LEU A 672 3.94 -11.43 20.16
C LEU A 672 3.21 -10.55 19.13
N GLY A 673 2.39 -11.13 18.27
CA GLY A 673 1.79 -10.43 17.14
C GLY A 673 0.82 -11.26 16.31
N PHE A 674 0.34 -10.70 15.21
CA PHE A 674 -0.58 -11.38 14.30
C PHE A 674 -0.19 -11.16 12.83
N VAL A 675 -0.62 -12.11 11.99
CA VAL A 675 -0.47 -12.10 10.54
C VAL A 675 -1.70 -11.46 9.89
N THR A 676 -1.49 -10.46 9.03
CA THR A 676 -2.55 -9.85 8.20
C THR A 676 -2.65 -10.50 6.83
N GLN A 677 -1.54 -11.04 6.31
CA GLN A 677 -1.51 -11.76 5.03
C GLN A 677 -0.60 -12.98 5.15
N GLY A 678 -1.08 -14.15 4.75
CA GLY A 678 -0.28 -15.36 4.75
C GLY A 678 -0.79 -16.36 3.73
N ASP A 679 0.14 -16.91 2.97
CA ASP A 679 -0.11 -17.98 2.00
C ASP A 679 1.19 -18.71 1.64
N PHE A 680 1.11 -19.72 0.79
CA PHE A 680 2.27 -20.32 0.17
C PHE A 680 2.81 -19.43 -0.95
N SER A 681 4.06 -18.96 -0.83
CA SER A 681 4.70 -18.14 -1.86
C SER A 681 5.35 -19.01 -2.92
N LEU A 682 4.85 -18.92 -4.15
CA LEU A 682 5.51 -19.54 -5.31
C LEU A 682 6.88 -18.92 -5.63
N ALA A 683 7.10 -17.66 -5.23
CA ALA A 683 8.38 -16.98 -5.45
C ALA A 683 9.48 -17.46 -4.49
N ALA A 684 9.11 -17.92 -3.28
CA ALA A 684 10.04 -18.45 -2.28
C ALA A 684 10.09 -19.98 -2.24
N GLY A 685 9.00 -20.66 -2.65
CA GLY A 685 8.85 -22.11 -2.52
C GLY A 685 8.50 -22.56 -1.09
N CYS A 686 8.06 -21.66 -0.23
CA CYS A 686 7.65 -21.94 1.14
C CYS A 686 6.47 -21.06 1.57
N GLY A 687 5.90 -21.33 2.75
CA GLY A 687 4.88 -20.48 3.34
C GLY A 687 5.48 -19.16 3.83
N GLU A 688 4.93 -18.06 3.34
CA GLU A 688 5.36 -16.70 3.66
C GLU A 688 4.18 -15.94 4.27
N ALA A 689 4.46 -15.06 5.21
CA ALA A 689 3.46 -14.23 5.85
C ALA A 689 3.99 -12.83 6.13
N LEU A 690 3.05 -11.90 6.23
CA LEU A 690 3.24 -10.52 6.58
C LEU A 690 2.33 -10.19 7.76
N GLY A 691 2.83 -9.41 8.70
CA GLY A 691 2.07 -9.08 9.89
C GLY A 691 2.76 -8.06 10.75
N PHE A 692 2.22 -7.90 11.96
CA PHE A 692 2.71 -6.94 12.93
C PHE A 692 3.03 -7.63 14.25
N VAL A 693 4.14 -7.22 14.84
CA VAL A 693 4.56 -7.63 16.19
C VAL A 693 4.68 -6.42 17.09
N ASN A 694 4.47 -6.62 18.39
CA ASN A 694 4.74 -5.58 19.37
C ASN A 694 6.26 -5.38 19.52
N LEU A 695 6.71 -4.11 19.55
CA LEU A 695 8.13 -3.77 19.65
C LEU A 695 8.75 -4.18 21.00
N THR A 696 8.07 -3.96 22.14
CA THR A 696 8.59 -4.33 23.46
C THR A 696 8.73 -5.84 23.57
N GLY A 697 7.72 -6.58 23.12
CA GLY A 697 7.76 -8.04 23.05
C GLY A 697 8.87 -8.56 22.13
N LEU A 698 9.11 -7.88 21.00
CA LEU A 698 10.17 -8.23 20.06
C LEU A 698 11.55 -8.06 20.71
N LEU A 699 11.80 -6.95 21.41
CA LEU A 699 13.06 -6.75 22.12
C LEU A 699 13.26 -7.76 23.25
N HIS A 700 12.24 -8.00 24.06
CA HIS A 700 12.27 -9.02 25.11
C HIS A 700 12.64 -10.41 24.53
N MET A 701 12.05 -10.77 23.39
CA MET A 701 12.40 -12.01 22.68
C MET A 701 13.86 -12.00 22.18
N LEU A 702 14.30 -10.92 21.53
CA LEU A 702 15.66 -10.86 20.97
C LEU A 702 16.75 -10.87 22.04
N SER A 703 16.49 -10.32 23.22
CA SER A 703 17.42 -10.33 24.37
C SER A 703 17.49 -11.71 25.05
N SER A 704 16.41 -12.50 24.99
CA SER A 704 16.36 -13.85 25.57
C SER A 704 16.83 -14.96 24.62
N GLN A 705 16.84 -14.72 23.31
CA GLN A 705 17.27 -15.71 22.32
C GLN A 705 18.79 -15.82 22.17
N PRO A 706 19.33 -17.03 21.97
CA PRO A 706 20.74 -17.20 21.66
C PRO A 706 21.06 -16.63 20.27
N ALA A 707 22.32 -16.23 20.10
CA ALA A 707 22.84 -15.52 18.93
C ALA A 707 22.53 -16.17 17.57
N ASP A 708 22.54 -17.50 17.50
CA ASP A 708 22.29 -18.30 16.28
C ASP A 708 20.79 -18.50 15.98
N LYS A 709 19.91 -18.22 16.96
CA LYS A 709 18.45 -18.39 16.86
C LYS A 709 17.68 -17.07 16.82
N LYS A 710 18.38 -15.92 16.80
CA LYS A 710 17.73 -14.61 16.70
C LYS A 710 16.78 -14.57 15.51
N GLY A 711 15.57 -14.06 15.78
CA GLY A 711 14.52 -13.94 14.78
C GLY A 711 13.73 -15.23 14.52
N LEU A 712 13.95 -16.31 15.29
CA LEU A 712 13.06 -17.47 15.23
C LEU A 712 11.80 -17.22 16.04
N VAL A 713 10.64 -17.48 15.43
CA VAL A 713 9.32 -17.34 16.06
C VAL A 713 8.48 -18.56 15.77
N LEU A 714 7.39 -18.72 16.52
CA LEU A 714 6.37 -19.73 16.26
C LEU A 714 5.15 -19.08 15.63
N LEU A 715 4.57 -19.73 14.63
CA LEU A 715 3.31 -19.37 14.00
C LEU A 715 2.26 -20.43 14.32
N ARG A 716 1.07 -19.98 14.73
CA ARG A 716 -0.11 -20.85 14.92
C ARG A 716 -1.31 -20.29 14.17
N THR A 717 -1.88 -21.07 13.27
CA THR A 717 -3.10 -20.68 12.56
C THR A 717 -4.33 -20.77 13.49
N PRO A 718 -5.35 -19.91 13.34
CA PRO A 718 -6.52 -19.86 14.23
C PRO A 718 -7.24 -21.20 14.42
N ALA A 719 -7.29 -22.02 13.36
CA ALA A 719 -8.01 -23.29 13.31
C ALA A 719 -7.14 -24.52 13.66
N SER A 720 -5.89 -24.32 14.09
CA SER A 720 -4.92 -25.39 14.36
C SER A 720 -4.32 -25.28 15.76
N LEU A 721 -3.98 -26.43 16.36
CA LEU A 721 -3.18 -26.50 17.59
C LEU A 721 -1.67 -26.53 17.30
N GLN A 722 -1.26 -26.79 16.06
CA GLN A 722 0.14 -26.98 15.70
C GLN A 722 0.87 -25.64 15.56
N TYR A 723 1.91 -25.44 16.37
CA TYR A 723 2.88 -24.37 16.16
C TYR A 723 3.89 -24.77 15.08
N ARG A 724 4.32 -23.80 14.26
CA ARG A 724 5.33 -23.98 13.22
C ARG A 724 6.41 -22.92 13.33
N PHE A 725 7.68 -23.31 13.19
CA PHE A 725 8.77 -22.34 13.18
C PHE A 725 8.77 -21.48 11.92
N ALA A 726 8.91 -20.18 12.11
CA ALA A 726 9.19 -19.20 11.09
C ALA A 726 10.40 -18.35 11.45
N ARG A 727 11.00 -17.76 10.43
CA ARG A 727 12.03 -16.75 10.54
C ARG A 727 11.40 -15.39 10.33
N LEU A 728 11.58 -14.51 11.30
CA LEU A 728 11.14 -13.13 11.28
C LEU A 728 12.23 -12.24 10.69
N SER A 729 11.86 -11.43 9.72
CA SER A 729 12.71 -10.41 9.10
C SER A 729 11.99 -9.08 8.97
N ILE A 730 12.70 -8.00 9.31
CA ILE A 730 12.26 -6.63 9.03
C ILE A 730 12.99 -6.19 7.76
N GLU A 731 12.26 -6.07 6.66
CA GLU A 731 12.80 -5.56 5.40
C GLU A 731 12.56 -4.05 5.32
N VAL A 732 13.62 -3.27 5.02
CA VAL A 732 13.60 -1.79 4.99
C VAL A 732 14.21 -1.29 3.71
#